data_AF-A0A820KZK0-F1
#
_entry.id   AF-A0A820KZK0-F1
#
_cell.length_a   1.000
_cell.length_b   1.000
_cell.length_c   1.000
_cell.angle_alpha   90.00
_cell.angle_beta   90.00
_cell.angle_gamma   90.00
#
_symmetry.space_group_name_H-M   'P 1'
#
loop_
_entity.id
_entity.type
_entity.pdbx_description
1 polymer ?
#
loop_
_entity_poly.entity_id
_entity_poly.type
_entity_poly.pdbx_seq_one_letter_code
_entity_poly.pdbx_strand_id
1 'polypeptide(L)'
;MLRTFPPLVLPDDVLSFEGERFLDLVNKTCGNIFKELMEVLSINTVYKLLLLENDILSVFQKKYRELEKITERACLHLDDGSILLKPGLRLDLDRFIEALHAANDKNQHQDQIFNSNNDFLSLFKAFIKSFQINEDNDSRNNFLFLLVFIENILSNLLKNKNNYRYDEAVMQFAQSLYILGGRNAYEFIRMNLPAALPSLSTLNDSLKKAGECIEEAEFRFNALDEHQKSMDYQIAVCSEDCTGVIKKIKYNASTNIFSGFSVPLKNGLPVARHFQTDSFDQLRNWFETKDKSSYLNIHMVQPLFASNPYSSPFLLAAYGLSNKFQAVDVLHRWLWIFEKSRESNVRIVAYSTDCDARYLLSMRLATGFFAKYNNIAIPDRVDALEIDLPQEWKAWFFMPTRQIFFCFQDPAHLCTKLRNRMLSDASSLLIGKEEVSIEVLLKLIESKSKLAHGLVKTDVNPKDRQNFTSCLNLSDDDVLLALEDIEGSQATRIYLRLLRSIVLAYVEHNTMIIDRIYHSWFGVFLCRIWQTWLHAVDETEMPEDLIDERISDMFITTPAHFSVELNAHSLLGICLLVAQKQLPESALSISNYHSQSCESTFRLTRSMSGAFSSIVNFTIEQFLKRAGKLSVLTEIENQSESGQLKCPLKFPKHHKRQRKRTILKKQIAGSSMNHLTIDNIQKAVYRAFDDAYNLLSTVDINSALRKKKKNTISQVSSFVRTQFTKKFKKVSYDDIETYSSDDEYDYKYKIDPSANVEEEDTSDDEDNLSSVSASGKTHFHGMRVYDNIPSQSKSYFCVEIDGKKKFIHKQTACWLLTDEKASLSADRVKRVQQGN
;
A
#
# COMPACT_ATOMS: atom_id res chain seq x y z
N MET A 1 55.79 -46.63 24.95
CA MET A 1 56.47 -46.30 26.22
C MET A 1 55.88 -45.02 26.77
N LEU A 2 54.92 -45.12 27.69
CA LEU A 2 54.41 -43.97 28.45
C LEU A 2 55.45 -43.63 29.52
N ARG A 3 56.25 -42.58 29.29
CA ARG A 3 57.04 -41.97 30.38
C ARG A 3 56.04 -41.17 31.23
N THR A 4 55.54 -41.79 32.29
CA THR A 4 54.77 -41.11 33.34
C THR A 4 55.71 -40.19 34.11
N PHE A 5 55.80 -38.94 33.67
CA PHE A 5 56.30 -37.88 34.54
C PHE A 5 55.22 -37.53 35.57
N PRO A 6 55.57 -37.09 36.80
CA PRO A 6 54.58 -36.71 37.80
C PRO A 6 53.66 -35.60 37.26
N PRO A 7 52.34 -35.65 37.54
CA PRO A 7 51.41 -34.62 37.08
C PRO A 7 51.84 -33.26 37.62
N LEU A 8 51.87 -32.26 36.73
CA LEU A 8 52.16 -30.88 37.12
C LEU A 8 50.98 -30.38 37.98
N VAL A 9 51.25 -30.09 39.25
CA VAL A 9 50.22 -29.56 40.17
C VAL A 9 50.10 -28.06 39.96
N LEU A 10 48.96 -27.64 39.42
CA LEU A 10 48.62 -26.23 39.23
C LEU A 10 47.75 -25.72 40.40
N PRO A 11 47.76 -24.41 40.69
CA PRO A 11 46.84 -23.81 41.67
C PRO A 11 45.37 -24.06 41.31
N ASP A 12 44.49 -24.16 42.31
CA ASP A 12 43.07 -24.44 42.07
C ASP A 12 42.36 -23.31 41.29
N ASP A 13 42.84 -22.08 41.39
CA ASP A 13 42.31 -20.91 40.68
C ASP A 13 43.04 -20.62 39.36
N VAL A 14 43.88 -21.55 38.86
CA VAL A 14 44.79 -21.31 37.71
C VAL A 14 44.09 -20.78 36.47
N LEU A 15 42.84 -21.18 36.19
CA LEU A 15 42.10 -20.74 35.00
C LEU A 15 41.73 -19.25 35.02
N SER A 16 41.77 -18.61 36.20
CA SER A 16 41.52 -17.17 36.38
C SER A 16 42.79 -16.32 36.24
N PHE A 17 43.95 -16.92 35.94
CA PHE A 17 45.20 -16.19 35.88
C PHE A 17 45.29 -15.35 34.61
N GLU A 18 45.54 -14.06 34.80
CA GLU A 18 45.70 -13.05 33.75
C GLU A 18 46.90 -12.14 34.04
N GLY A 19 47.42 -11.49 33.00
CA GLY A 19 48.53 -10.54 33.08
C GLY A 19 49.80 -11.16 33.66
N GLU A 20 50.50 -10.40 34.52
CA GLU A 20 51.75 -10.85 35.17
C GLU A 20 51.58 -12.14 35.97
N ARG A 21 50.41 -12.35 36.59
CA ARG A 21 50.15 -13.57 37.38
C ARG A 21 50.18 -14.83 36.52
N PHE A 22 49.69 -14.74 35.28
CA PHE A 22 49.81 -15.82 34.29
C PHE A 22 51.25 -15.97 33.79
N LEU A 23 51.91 -14.87 33.46
CA LEU A 23 53.28 -14.89 32.93
C LEU A 23 54.30 -15.44 33.95
N ASP A 24 54.12 -15.12 35.23
CA ASP A 24 54.93 -15.66 36.32
C ASP A 24 54.70 -17.16 36.53
N LEU A 25 53.46 -17.62 36.34
CA LEU A 25 53.17 -19.06 36.35
C LEU A 25 53.91 -19.75 35.18
N VAL A 26 53.81 -19.23 33.96
CA VAL A 26 54.51 -19.76 32.78
C VAL A 26 56.02 -19.78 33.02
N ASN A 27 56.59 -18.73 33.59
CA ASN A 27 58.02 -18.68 33.92
C ASN A 27 58.40 -19.76 34.95
N LYS A 28 57.56 -19.95 35.97
CA LYS A 28 57.80 -20.92 37.03
C LYS A 28 57.68 -22.37 36.54
N THR A 29 56.78 -22.66 35.61
CA THR A 29 56.49 -24.02 35.14
C THR A 29 57.26 -24.41 33.88
N CYS A 30 57.39 -23.48 32.93
CA CYS A 30 57.98 -23.74 31.61
C CYS A 30 59.33 -23.01 31.43
N GLY A 31 59.67 -22.06 32.30
CA GLY A 31 60.90 -21.28 32.24
C GLY A 31 60.77 -19.97 31.48
N ASN A 32 61.78 -19.12 31.63
CA ASN A 32 61.78 -17.73 31.15
C ASN A 32 61.67 -17.59 29.63
N ILE A 33 62.12 -18.60 28.88
CA ILE A 33 61.98 -18.64 27.41
C ILE A 33 60.50 -18.58 27.00
N PHE A 34 59.62 -19.30 27.72
CA PHE A 34 58.20 -19.29 27.41
C PHE A 34 57.48 -18.06 27.95
N LYS A 35 57.91 -17.48 29.08
CA LYS A 35 57.39 -16.18 29.53
C LYS A 35 57.59 -15.11 28.46
N GLU A 36 58.83 -14.95 27.99
CA GLU A 36 59.17 -13.99 26.93
C GLU A 36 58.42 -14.29 25.61
N LEU A 37 58.25 -15.57 25.24
CA LEU A 37 57.49 -15.94 24.05
C LEU A 37 56.01 -15.52 24.16
N MET A 38 55.39 -15.75 25.33
CA MET A 38 54.01 -15.37 25.58
C MET A 38 53.82 -13.85 25.58
N GLU A 39 54.79 -13.10 26.10
CA GLU A 39 54.81 -11.64 26.05
C GLU A 39 54.88 -11.11 24.61
N VAL A 40 55.80 -11.64 23.80
CA VAL A 40 55.93 -11.25 22.37
C VAL A 40 54.66 -11.57 21.58
N LEU A 41 54.02 -12.71 21.86
CA LEU A 41 52.77 -13.11 21.21
C LEU A 41 51.52 -12.46 21.81
N SER A 42 51.66 -11.60 22.82
CA SER A 42 50.53 -10.97 23.53
C SER A 42 49.53 -11.97 24.13
N ILE A 43 50.03 -13.15 24.51
CA ILE A 43 49.28 -14.21 25.20
C ILE A 43 49.51 -14.01 26.69
N ASN A 44 48.53 -13.39 27.35
CA ASN A 44 48.64 -12.98 28.75
C ASN A 44 47.54 -13.56 29.63
N THR A 45 46.83 -14.59 29.17
CA THR A 45 45.77 -15.28 29.94
C THR A 45 45.80 -16.76 29.62
N VAL A 46 45.36 -17.59 30.56
CA VAL A 46 45.19 -19.03 30.33
C VAL A 46 44.21 -19.30 29.18
N TYR A 47 43.12 -18.54 29.10
CA TYR A 47 42.09 -18.70 28.07
C TYR A 47 42.62 -18.48 26.65
N LYS A 48 43.41 -17.41 26.43
CA LYS A 48 44.05 -17.16 25.12
C LYS A 48 45.00 -18.28 24.72
N LEU A 49 45.71 -18.88 25.68
CA LEU A 49 46.62 -19.98 25.39
C LEU A 49 45.86 -21.25 24.97
N LEU A 50 44.76 -21.59 25.66
CA LEU A 50 43.95 -22.78 25.37
C LEU A 50 43.10 -22.66 24.10
N LEU A 51 42.78 -21.44 23.64
CA LEU A 51 42.03 -21.19 22.40
C LEU A 51 42.88 -21.29 21.11
N LEU A 52 44.19 -21.45 21.22
CA LEU A 52 45.05 -21.54 20.05
C LEU A 52 44.88 -22.92 19.39
N GLU A 53 44.23 -22.95 18.24
CA GLU A 53 44.05 -24.18 17.44
C GLU A 53 45.36 -24.68 16.80
N ASN A 54 46.41 -23.84 16.76
CA ASN A 54 47.69 -24.14 16.12
C ASN A 54 48.83 -24.27 17.14
N ASP A 55 49.81 -25.14 16.86
CA ASP A 55 51.03 -25.31 17.67
C ASP A 55 51.78 -23.97 17.77
N ILE A 56 51.81 -23.39 18.98
CA ILE A 56 52.43 -22.09 19.26
C ILE A 56 53.92 -22.07 18.89
N LEU A 57 54.57 -23.24 18.92
CA LEU A 57 55.99 -23.41 18.59
C LEU A 57 56.26 -23.32 17.09
N SER A 58 55.23 -23.40 16.24
CA SER A 58 55.35 -23.18 14.79
C SER A 58 55.84 -21.76 14.45
N VAL A 59 55.69 -20.80 15.37
CA VAL A 59 56.17 -19.43 15.18
C VAL A 59 57.68 -19.35 14.97
N PHE A 60 58.44 -20.30 15.54
CA PHE A 60 59.89 -20.35 15.35
C PHE A 60 60.27 -20.62 13.88
N GLN A 61 59.42 -21.28 13.10
CA GLN A 61 59.66 -21.55 11.68
C GLN A 61 59.56 -20.29 10.80
N LYS A 62 59.10 -19.16 11.36
CA LYS A 62 58.93 -17.89 10.67
C LYS A 62 59.99 -16.88 11.13
N LYS A 63 60.56 -16.13 10.19
CA LYS A 63 61.60 -15.13 10.51
C LYS A 63 60.97 -13.83 11.04
N TYR A 64 60.90 -13.70 12.36
CA TYR A 64 60.47 -12.47 13.03
C TYR A 64 61.60 -11.87 13.85
N ARG A 65 61.88 -10.58 13.64
CA ARG A 65 62.97 -9.85 14.30
C ARG A 65 62.86 -9.85 15.83
N GLU A 66 61.64 -9.81 16.35
CA GLU A 66 61.36 -9.82 17.79
C GLU A 66 61.59 -11.20 18.44
N LEU A 67 61.61 -12.26 17.64
CA LEU A 67 61.82 -13.65 18.09
C LEU A 67 63.26 -14.14 17.91
N GLU A 68 64.15 -13.39 17.25
CA GLU A 68 65.54 -13.82 16.97
C GLU A 68 66.27 -14.24 18.24
N LYS A 69 66.23 -13.40 19.29
CA LYS A 69 66.88 -13.69 20.59
C LYS A 69 66.29 -14.90 21.31
N ILE A 70 64.98 -15.11 21.18
CA ILE A 70 64.28 -16.25 21.78
C ILE A 70 64.63 -17.53 21.01
N THR A 71 64.70 -17.44 19.68
CA THR A 71 65.02 -18.54 18.77
C THR A 71 66.44 -19.06 18.99
N GLU A 72 67.43 -18.18 19.14
CA GLU A 72 68.82 -18.54 19.44
C GLU A 72 68.95 -19.32 20.77
N ARG A 73 68.08 -19.02 21.75
CA ARG A 73 68.08 -19.69 23.06
C ARG A 73 67.28 -20.99 23.04
N ALA A 74 66.17 -21.03 22.31
CA ALA A 74 65.20 -22.12 22.31
C ALA A 74 65.53 -23.24 21.30
N CYS A 75 66.18 -22.90 20.19
CA CYS A 75 66.41 -23.80 19.06
C CYS A 75 67.90 -24.12 18.87
N LEU A 76 68.17 -25.25 18.20
CA LEU A 76 69.46 -25.63 17.65
C LEU A 76 69.43 -25.35 16.15
N HIS A 77 70.45 -24.67 15.63
CA HIS A 77 70.59 -24.45 14.19
C HIS A 77 71.34 -25.64 13.58
N LEU A 78 70.72 -26.28 12.60
CA LEU A 78 71.29 -27.42 11.88
C LEU A 78 72.07 -26.93 10.65
N ASP A 79 73.02 -27.74 10.18
CA ASP A 79 73.94 -27.38 9.10
C ASP A 79 73.23 -27.12 7.75
N ASP A 80 72.00 -27.62 7.60
CA ASP A 80 71.12 -27.39 6.43
C ASP A 80 70.31 -26.09 6.51
N GLY A 81 70.52 -25.29 7.55
CA GLY A 81 69.83 -24.02 7.80
C GLY A 81 68.45 -24.17 8.45
N SER A 82 68.01 -25.40 8.74
CA SER A 82 66.79 -25.63 9.51
C SER A 82 67.04 -25.45 11.02
N ILE A 83 65.96 -25.22 11.77
CA ILE A 83 66.02 -25.05 13.23
C ILE A 83 65.26 -26.20 13.92
N LEU A 84 65.88 -26.76 14.95
CA LEU A 84 65.29 -27.80 15.78
C LEU A 84 65.07 -27.28 17.19
N LEU A 85 63.82 -27.23 17.64
CA LEU A 85 63.51 -26.82 19.01
C LEU A 85 64.11 -27.82 20.01
N LYS A 86 64.75 -27.31 21.08
CA LYS A 86 65.31 -28.17 22.13
C LYS A 86 64.20 -29.06 22.72
N PRO A 87 64.30 -30.41 22.65
CA PRO A 87 63.19 -31.31 22.97
C PRO A 87 62.63 -31.15 24.39
N GLY A 88 63.47 -30.74 25.36
CA GLY A 88 63.03 -30.49 26.73
C GLY A 88 62.04 -29.32 26.85
N LEU A 89 62.21 -28.25 26.06
CA LEU A 89 61.32 -27.10 26.10
C LEU A 89 59.93 -27.43 25.56
N ARG A 90 59.86 -28.23 24.49
CA ARG A 90 58.58 -28.72 23.97
C ARG A 90 57.85 -29.55 25.01
N LEU A 91 58.56 -30.48 25.65
CA LEU A 91 58.00 -31.33 26.69
C LEU A 91 57.42 -30.52 27.86
N ASP A 92 58.12 -29.48 28.31
CA ASP A 92 57.68 -28.66 29.45
C ASP A 92 56.43 -27.84 29.12
N LEU A 93 56.35 -27.28 27.91
CA LEU A 93 55.17 -26.55 27.44
C LEU A 93 53.97 -27.48 27.22
N ASP A 94 54.18 -28.62 26.56
CA ASP A 94 53.10 -29.58 26.29
C ASP A 94 52.52 -30.11 27.61
N ARG A 95 53.37 -30.42 28.60
CA ARG A 95 52.92 -30.83 29.95
C ARG A 95 52.15 -29.74 30.69
N PHE A 96 52.52 -28.48 30.50
CA PHE A 96 51.80 -27.36 31.10
C PHE A 96 50.43 -27.15 30.44
N ILE A 97 50.35 -27.24 29.11
CA ILE A 97 49.09 -27.16 28.36
C ILE A 97 48.17 -28.34 28.72
N GLU A 98 48.69 -29.57 28.78
CA GLU A 98 47.94 -30.75 29.22
C GLU A 98 47.40 -30.59 30.66
N ALA A 99 48.20 -30.04 31.58
CA ALA A 99 47.76 -29.79 32.95
C ALA A 99 46.67 -28.70 33.02
N LEU A 100 46.72 -27.68 32.17
CA LEU A 100 45.69 -26.66 32.04
C LEU A 100 44.39 -27.22 31.45
N HIS A 101 44.47 -28.07 30.42
CA HIS A 101 43.30 -28.79 29.90
C HIS A 101 42.68 -29.69 30.97
N ALA A 102 43.49 -30.45 31.71
CA ALA A 102 42.99 -31.28 32.81
C ALA A 102 42.34 -30.45 33.94
N ALA A 103 42.83 -29.25 34.21
CA ALA A 103 42.21 -28.32 35.16
C ALA A 103 40.89 -27.74 34.62
N ASN A 104 40.83 -27.43 33.32
CA ASN A 104 39.61 -27.00 32.64
C ASN A 104 38.54 -28.09 32.60
N ASP A 105 38.90 -29.33 32.31
CA ASP A 105 37.99 -30.47 32.27
C ASP A 105 37.44 -30.82 33.66
N LYS A 106 38.25 -30.64 34.72
CA LYS A 106 37.77 -30.76 36.11
C LYS A 106 36.74 -29.67 36.48
N ASN A 107 36.92 -28.44 36.01
CA ASN A 107 35.92 -27.39 36.16
C ASN A 107 34.65 -27.70 35.33
N GLN A 108 34.78 -28.16 34.09
CA GLN A 108 33.63 -28.54 33.26
C GLN A 108 32.83 -29.71 33.84
N HIS A 109 33.47 -30.66 34.53
CA HIS A 109 32.77 -31.75 35.22
C HIS A 109 32.13 -31.33 36.57
N GLN A 110 32.59 -30.25 37.21
CA GLN A 110 31.89 -29.65 38.35
C GLN A 110 30.75 -28.70 37.89
N ASP A 111 30.90 -28.03 36.75
CA ASP A 111 29.89 -27.15 36.15
C ASP A 111 28.75 -27.90 35.42
N GLN A 112 28.94 -29.18 35.07
CA GLN A 112 27.87 -30.02 34.50
C GLN A 112 26.83 -30.50 35.53
N ILE A 113 27.05 -30.31 36.84
CA ILE A 113 26.09 -30.68 37.89
C ILE A 113 25.32 -29.46 38.44
N PHE A 114 25.69 -28.23 38.06
CA PHE A 114 24.94 -27.02 38.43
C PHE A 114 24.74 -26.05 37.25
N ASN A 115 23.48 -25.95 36.78
CA ASN A 115 22.91 -24.82 36.01
C ASN A 115 23.40 -24.57 34.57
N SER A 116 22.90 -25.38 33.62
CA SER A 116 22.91 -25.07 32.18
C SER A 116 22.14 -23.79 31.77
N ASN A 117 21.38 -23.17 32.68
CA ASN A 117 20.67 -21.92 32.41
C ASN A 117 21.48 -20.65 32.76
N ASN A 118 22.52 -20.74 33.59
CA ASN A 118 23.27 -19.56 34.02
C ASN A 118 24.41 -19.19 33.06
N ASP A 119 24.97 -20.16 32.34
CA ASP A 119 26.15 -19.96 31.50
C ASP A 119 25.81 -19.39 30.10
N PHE A 120 24.67 -19.78 29.53
CA PHE A 120 24.12 -19.09 28.35
C PHE A 120 23.74 -17.63 28.68
N LEU A 121 23.18 -17.40 29.88
CA LEU A 121 22.75 -16.08 30.33
C LEU A 121 23.94 -15.14 30.60
N SER A 122 25.05 -15.68 31.10
CA SER A 122 26.29 -14.94 31.36
C SER A 122 26.99 -14.55 30.05
N LEU A 123 27.11 -15.46 29.08
CA LEU A 123 27.63 -15.21 27.74
C LEU A 123 26.80 -14.17 26.97
N PHE A 124 25.46 -14.25 27.05
CA PHE A 124 24.59 -13.26 26.41
C PHE A 124 24.63 -11.89 27.09
N LYS A 125 24.74 -11.84 28.42
CA LYS A 125 24.95 -10.58 29.15
C LYS A 125 26.30 -9.95 28.79
N ALA A 126 27.34 -10.75 28.59
CA ALA A 126 28.64 -10.27 28.11
C ALA A 126 28.54 -9.72 26.67
N PHE A 127 27.79 -10.39 25.78
CA PHE A 127 27.50 -9.92 24.43
C PHE A 127 26.75 -8.57 24.45
N ILE A 128 25.67 -8.45 25.22
CA ILE A 128 24.93 -7.18 25.40
C ILE A 128 25.87 -6.08 25.90
N LYS A 129 26.73 -6.40 26.88
CA LYS A 129 27.72 -5.46 27.43
C LYS A 129 28.75 -5.03 26.38
N SER A 130 29.17 -5.89 25.46
CA SER A 130 30.08 -5.52 24.36
C SER A 130 29.46 -4.53 23.36
N PHE A 131 28.13 -4.58 23.14
CA PHE A 131 27.42 -3.57 22.32
C PHE A 131 27.20 -2.25 23.05
N GLN A 132 27.30 -2.22 24.38
CA GLN A 132 27.19 -1.00 25.18
C GLN A 132 28.51 -0.23 25.28
N ILE A 133 29.66 -0.87 25.01
CA ILE A 133 31.02 -0.30 25.19
C ILE A 133 31.56 0.36 23.90
N ASN A 134 31.07 0.00 22.70
CA ASN A 134 31.45 0.67 21.46
C ASN A 134 30.60 1.93 21.24
N GLU A 135 31.10 3.08 21.71
CA GLU A 135 30.49 4.40 21.57
C GLU A 135 30.65 4.96 20.14
N ASP A 136 29.83 4.47 19.22
CA ASP A 136 29.41 5.23 18.04
C ASP A 136 27.88 5.34 18.07
N ASN A 137 27.34 6.55 18.27
CA ASN A 137 25.91 6.79 18.44
C ASN A 137 25.06 6.25 17.27
N ASP A 138 25.62 6.19 16.06
CA ASP A 138 24.95 5.64 14.87
C ASP A 138 24.88 4.10 14.86
N SER A 139 25.82 3.41 15.51
CA SER A 139 25.84 1.94 15.59
C SER A 139 24.80 1.42 16.59
N ARG A 140 24.62 2.12 17.73
CA ARG A 140 23.70 1.73 18.81
C ARG A 140 22.23 1.78 18.38
N ASN A 141 21.85 2.75 17.55
CA ASN A 141 20.51 2.86 16.98
C ASN A 141 20.16 1.69 16.04
N ASN A 142 21.16 1.07 15.39
CA ASN A 142 20.92 -0.01 14.44
C ASN A 142 20.58 -1.36 15.10
N PHE A 143 20.97 -1.56 16.37
CA PHE A 143 20.77 -2.81 17.10
C PHE A 143 19.76 -2.71 18.26
N LEU A 144 19.11 -1.56 18.44
CA LEU A 144 18.25 -1.29 19.59
C LEU A 144 17.10 -2.30 19.75
N PHE A 145 16.39 -2.62 18.67
CA PHE A 145 15.35 -3.64 18.69
C PHE A 145 15.91 -5.03 19.05
N LEU A 146 17.06 -5.41 18.49
CA LEU A 146 17.68 -6.70 18.76
C LEU A 146 18.01 -6.86 20.25
N LEU A 147 18.56 -5.81 20.88
CA LEU A 147 18.84 -5.79 22.31
C LEU A 147 17.57 -5.97 23.13
N VAL A 148 16.51 -5.20 22.84
CA VAL A 148 15.21 -5.32 23.54
C VAL A 148 14.59 -6.70 23.35
N PHE A 149 14.69 -7.26 22.14
CA PHE A 149 14.16 -8.58 21.83
C PHE A 149 14.85 -9.68 22.63
N ILE A 150 16.18 -9.65 22.71
CA ILE A 150 16.99 -10.58 23.50
C ILE A 150 16.68 -10.42 25.00
N GLU A 151 16.67 -9.20 25.53
CA GLU A 151 16.35 -8.94 26.94
C GLU A 151 14.96 -9.46 27.31
N ASN A 152 13.98 -9.33 26.41
CA ASN A 152 12.64 -9.86 26.61
C ASN A 152 12.63 -11.39 26.71
N ILE A 153 13.34 -12.08 25.81
CA ILE A 153 13.51 -13.55 25.85
C ILE A 153 14.10 -13.97 27.19
N LEU A 154 15.21 -13.35 27.61
CA LEU A 154 15.89 -13.70 28.86
C LEU A 154 14.99 -13.46 30.07
N SER A 155 14.27 -12.34 30.11
CA SER A 155 13.32 -12.03 31.18
C SER A 155 12.19 -13.04 31.28
N ASN A 156 11.70 -13.54 30.13
CA ASN A 156 10.62 -14.51 30.10
C ASN A 156 11.09 -15.93 30.37
N LEU A 157 12.28 -16.33 29.94
CA LEU A 157 12.86 -17.64 30.27
C LEU A 157 13.03 -17.85 31.79
N LEU A 158 13.21 -16.76 32.55
CA LEU A 158 13.25 -16.78 34.02
C LEU A 158 11.87 -16.91 34.69
N LYS A 159 10.78 -16.85 33.91
CA LYS A 159 9.39 -16.90 34.41
C LYS A 159 8.69 -18.18 33.98
N ASN A 160 7.61 -18.53 34.67
CA ASN A 160 6.68 -19.55 34.19
C ASN A 160 5.99 -19.11 32.89
N LYS A 161 5.69 -20.07 31.99
CA LYS A 161 5.05 -19.81 30.67
C LYS A 161 3.78 -18.96 30.76
N ASN A 162 2.98 -19.13 31.81
CA ASN A 162 1.74 -18.37 32.02
C ASN A 162 1.98 -16.89 32.43
N ASN A 163 3.22 -16.53 32.78
CA ASN A 163 3.62 -15.21 33.26
C ASN A 163 4.55 -14.48 32.28
N TYR A 164 4.66 -14.95 31.03
CA TYR A 164 5.43 -14.24 30.01
C TYR A 164 4.84 -12.84 29.79
N ARG A 165 5.73 -11.85 29.68
CA ARG A 165 5.42 -10.45 29.44
C ARG A 165 6.29 -9.94 28.31
N TYR A 166 5.66 -9.34 27.32
CA TYR A 166 6.32 -8.89 26.10
C TYR A 166 6.42 -7.36 26.13
N ASP A 167 7.59 -6.87 25.79
CA ASP A 167 7.84 -5.44 25.58
C ASP A 167 7.02 -4.96 24.38
N GLU A 168 6.63 -3.68 24.36
CA GLU A 168 5.84 -3.10 23.29
C GLU A 168 6.49 -3.26 21.92
N ALA A 169 7.82 -3.09 21.84
CA ALA A 169 8.55 -3.27 20.58
C ALA A 169 8.48 -4.73 20.08
N VAL A 170 8.52 -5.70 21.00
CA VAL A 170 8.38 -7.13 20.69
C VAL A 170 6.95 -7.45 20.25
N MET A 171 5.95 -6.83 20.88
CA MET A 171 4.55 -6.95 20.46
C MET A 171 4.32 -6.39 19.05
N GLN A 172 4.82 -5.19 18.75
CA GLN A 172 4.72 -4.58 17.42
C GLN A 172 5.44 -5.41 16.35
N PHE A 173 6.61 -5.97 16.68
CA PHE A 173 7.31 -6.90 15.81
C PHE A 173 6.49 -8.19 15.59
N ALA A 174 5.92 -8.76 16.64
CA ALA A 174 5.08 -9.95 16.56
C ALA A 174 3.83 -9.71 15.69
N GLN A 175 3.17 -8.56 15.85
CA GLN A 175 2.05 -8.13 15.01
C GLN A 175 2.48 -8.02 13.54
N SER A 176 3.58 -7.31 13.27
CA SER A 176 4.12 -7.13 11.92
C SER A 176 4.48 -8.47 11.27
N LEU A 177 5.14 -9.36 12.01
CA LEU A 177 5.54 -10.69 11.55
C LEU A 177 4.31 -11.56 11.24
N TYR A 178 3.27 -11.53 12.08
CA TYR A 178 2.04 -12.28 11.84
C TYR A 178 1.26 -11.76 10.64
N ILE A 179 1.18 -10.43 10.47
CA ILE A 179 0.47 -9.81 9.36
C ILE A 179 1.18 -10.06 8.03
N LEU A 180 2.52 -9.92 7.99
CA LEU A 180 3.32 -10.07 6.77
C LEU A 180 3.63 -11.53 6.43
N GLY A 181 3.98 -12.35 7.43
CA GLY A 181 4.37 -13.75 7.25
C GLY A 181 3.21 -14.74 7.35
N GLY A 182 2.05 -14.31 7.86
CA GLY A 182 0.91 -15.18 8.10
C GLY A 182 1.08 -16.10 9.32
N ARG A 183 0.00 -16.80 9.67
CA ARG A 183 -0.07 -17.68 10.85
C ARG A 183 1.01 -18.77 10.85
N ASN A 184 1.23 -19.42 9.70
CA ASN A 184 2.14 -20.56 9.61
C ASN A 184 3.59 -20.16 9.88
N ALA A 185 4.07 -19.07 9.26
CA ALA A 185 5.40 -18.55 9.51
C ALA A 185 5.56 -18.08 10.97
N TYR A 186 4.53 -17.39 11.49
CA TYR A 186 4.52 -16.93 12.87
C TYR A 186 4.62 -18.07 13.89
N GLU A 187 3.74 -19.08 13.78
CA GLU A 187 3.75 -20.22 14.70
C GLU A 187 5.03 -21.05 14.57
N PHE A 188 5.54 -21.23 13.35
CA PHE A 188 6.83 -21.90 13.14
C PHE A 188 7.94 -21.19 13.91
N ILE A 189 8.06 -19.87 13.78
CA ILE A 189 9.08 -19.09 14.50
C ILE A 189 8.82 -19.14 16.01
N ARG A 190 7.57 -18.98 16.46
CA ARG A 190 7.20 -18.99 17.90
C ARG A 190 7.55 -20.32 18.57
N MET A 191 7.31 -21.45 17.90
CA MET A 191 7.61 -22.77 18.44
C MET A 191 9.11 -23.03 18.53
N ASN A 192 9.90 -22.48 17.61
CA ASN A 192 11.35 -22.66 17.57
C ASN A 192 12.13 -21.61 18.38
N LEU A 193 11.50 -20.48 18.75
CA LEU A 193 12.06 -19.44 19.62
C LEU A 193 11.23 -19.33 20.91
N PRO A 194 11.43 -20.23 21.89
CA PRO A 194 10.66 -20.22 23.12
C PRO A 194 10.83 -18.89 23.87
N ALA A 195 9.75 -18.42 24.48
CA ALA A 195 9.67 -17.15 25.22
C ALA A 195 9.89 -15.86 24.39
N ALA A 196 10.16 -15.97 23.08
CA ALA A 196 10.42 -14.82 22.22
C ALA A 196 9.16 -14.12 21.70
N LEU A 197 8.15 -14.90 21.32
CA LEU A 197 6.92 -14.38 20.70
C LEU A 197 5.68 -14.76 21.52
N PRO A 198 4.65 -13.89 21.58
CA PRO A 198 3.40 -14.15 22.28
C PRO A 198 2.60 -15.30 21.65
N SER A 199 1.68 -15.89 22.42
CA SER A 199 0.71 -16.85 21.86
C SER A 199 -0.28 -16.15 20.93
N LEU A 200 -0.94 -16.90 20.05
CA LEU A 200 -1.97 -16.35 19.16
C LEU A 200 -3.11 -15.66 19.91
N SER A 201 -3.50 -16.16 21.09
CA SER A 201 -4.52 -15.51 21.92
C SER A 201 -4.07 -14.12 22.34
N THR A 202 -2.86 -14.00 22.92
CA THR A 202 -2.30 -12.72 23.35
C THR A 202 -2.09 -11.77 22.18
N LEU A 203 -1.65 -12.30 21.04
CA LEU A 203 -1.44 -11.52 19.82
C LEU A 203 -2.77 -10.99 19.26
N ASN A 204 -3.79 -11.84 19.14
CA ASN A 204 -5.11 -11.46 18.64
C ASN A 204 -5.77 -10.42 19.56
N ASP A 205 -5.64 -10.57 20.88
CA ASP A 205 -6.14 -9.57 21.83
C ASP A 205 -5.41 -8.23 21.67
N SER A 206 -4.10 -8.28 21.39
CA SER A 206 -3.31 -7.08 21.13
C SER A 206 -3.66 -6.43 19.79
N LEU A 207 -3.90 -7.20 18.73
CA LEU A 207 -4.35 -6.68 17.43
C LEU A 207 -5.73 -6.02 17.53
N LYS A 208 -6.68 -6.65 18.24
CA LYS A 208 -8.00 -6.05 18.52
C LYS A 208 -7.87 -4.71 19.23
N LYS A 209 -6.99 -4.60 20.24
CA LYS A 209 -6.71 -3.35 20.96
C LYS A 209 -6.05 -2.29 20.07
N ALA A 210 -5.22 -2.71 19.13
CA ALA A 210 -4.55 -1.82 18.16
C ALA A 210 -5.47 -1.38 17.01
N GLY A 211 -6.79 -1.66 17.07
CA GLY A 211 -7.73 -1.17 16.06
C GLY A 211 -7.91 -2.07 14.84
N GLU A 212 -7.62 -3.38 14.94
CA GLU A 212 -7.94 -4.36 13.88
C GLU A 212 -9.46 -4.46 13.62
N CYS A 213 -10.31 -4.09 14.59
CA CYS A 213 -11.75 -4.17 14.44
C CYS A 213 -12.30 -3.00 13.60
N ILE A 214 -12.47 -3.23 12.29
CA ILE A 214 -13.23 -2.34 11.41
C ILE A 214 -14.65 -2.90 11.25
N GLU A 215 -15.65 -2.13 11.67
CA GLU A 215 -17.06 -2.48 11.49
C GLU A 215 -17.59 -2.00 10.13
N GLU A 216 -18.49 -2.78 9.53
CA GLU A 216 -19.16 -2.39 8.29
C GLU A 216 -20.01 -1.14 8.49
N ALA A 217 -19.90 -0.18 7.56
CA ALA A 217 -20.68 1.06 7.54
C ALA A 217 -20.44 2.03 8.73
N GLU A 218 -19.44 1.76 9.57
CA GLU A 218 -19.02 2.69 10.62
C GLU A 218 -17.92 3.63 10.11
N PHE A 219 -18.07 4.93 10.37
CA PHE A 219 -17.06 5.94 10.07
C PHE A 219 -16.19 6.21 11.28
N ARG A 220 -14.88 6.07 11.12
CA ARG A 220 -13.89 6.08 12.20
C ARG A 220 -13.35 7.49 12.53
N PHE A 221 -14.23 8.47 12.75
CA PHE A 221 -13.79 9.87 13.00
C PHE A 221 -13.00 10.06 14.31
N ASN A 222 -13.28 9.26 15.35
CA ASN A 222 -12.48 9.29 16.58
C ASN A 222 -11.04 8.84 16.33
N ALA A 223 -10.87 7.74 15.58
CA ALA A 223 -9.54 7.28 15.19
C ALA A 223 -8.86 8.22 14.18
N LEU A 224 -9.64 8.93 13.35
CA LEU A 224 -9.11 10.00 12.50
C LEU A 224 -8.56 11.17 13.32
N ASP A 225 -9.22 11.56 14.41
CA ASP A 225 -8.74 12.60 15.34
C ASP A 225 -7.45 12.17 16.05
N GLU A 226 -7.35 10.93 16.51
CA GLU A 226 -6.12 10.36 17.08
C GLU A 226 -4.98 10.32 16.04
N HIS A 227 -5.29 9.91 14.81
CA HIS A 227 -4.36 9.90 13.69
C HIS A 227 -3.90 11.31 13.29
N GLN A 228 -4.81 12.29 13.32
CA GLN A 228 -4.51 13.70 13.10
C GLN A 228 -3.52 14.21 14.14
N LYS A 229 -3.77 13.93 15.43
CA LYS A 229 -2.90 14.35 16.53
C LYS A 229 -1.53 13.70 16.50
N SER A 230 -1.43 12.44 16.07
CA SER A 230 -0.15 11.73 15.99
C SER A 230 0.73 12.21 14.84
N MET A 231 0.13 12.67 13.73
CA MET A 231 0.85 13.12 12.54
C MET A 231 0.91 14.65 12.35
N ASP A 232 0.16 15.41 13.15
CA ASP A 232 0.08 16.87 13.13
C ASP A 232 -0.18 17.48 11.73
N TYR A 233 -1.22 16.99 11.05
CA TYR A 233 -1.71 17.59 9.81
C TYR A 233 -3.07 18.26 10.00
N GLN A 234 -3.38 19.27 9.19
CA GLN A 234 -4.66 19.99 9.25
C GLN A 234 -5.49 19.87 7.97
N ILE A 235 -4.87 19.40 6.89
CA ILE A 235 -5.51 19.27 5.58
C ILE A 235 -5.30 17.87 5.00
N ALA A 236 -6.29 17.39 4.25
CA ALA A 236 -6.27 16.07 3.61
C ALA A 236 -7.08 16.04 2.31
N VAL A 237 -6.83 15.02 1.48
CA VAL A 237 -7.71 14.62 0.37
C VAL A 237 -8.50 13.40 0.82
N CYS A 238 -9.80 13.35 0.52
CA CYS A 238 -10.60 12.15 0.72
C CYS A 238 -10.85 11.47 -0.62
N SER A 239 -10.53 10.19 -0.74
CA SER A 239 -10.87 9.41 -1.93
C SER A 239 -11.94 8.37 -1.64
N GLU A 240 -12.79 8.14 -2.64
CA GLU A 240 -13.87 7.18 -2.61
C GLU A 240 -13.79 6.30 -3.86
N ASP A 241 -13.85 4.99 -3.67
CA ASP A 241 -13.83 4.02 -4.76
C ASP A 241 -14.46 2.68 -4.36
N CYS A 242 -14.91 1.93 -5.36
CA CYS A 242 -15.62 0.68 -5.22
C CYS A 242 -14.86 -0.48 -5.86
N THR A 243 -14.98 -1.68 -5.28
CA THR A 243 -14.41 -2.88 -5.88
C THR A 243 -15.36 -4.07 -5.80
N GLY A 244 -15.28 -4.97 -6.77
CA GLY A 244 -16.11 -6.17 -6.82
C GLY A 244 -15.78 -7.14 -5.68
N VAL A 245 -16.82 -7.75 -5.09
CA VAL A 245 -16.69 -8.70 -3.97
C VAL A 245 -17.48 -9.98 -4.18
N ILE A 246 -17.11 -11.02 -3.42
CA ILE A 246 -17.86 -12.28 -3.37
C ILE A 246 -19.17 -12.05 -2.61
N LYS A 247 -20.30 -12.30 -3.30
CA LYS A 247 -21.68 -12.16 -2.78
C LYS A 247 -22.03 -13.23 -1.74
N LYS A 248 -21.40 -13.20 -0.57
CA LYS A 248 -21.63 -14.16 0.53
C LYS A 248 -21.90 -13.43 1.84
N ILE A 249 -22.96 -13.85 2.54
CA ILE A 249 -23.32 -13.33 3.87
C ILE A 249 -22.50 -14.08 4.92
N LYS A 250 -21.92 -13.35 5.88
CA LYS A 250 -21.22 -13.92 7.03
C LYS A 250 -21.72 -13.30 8.33
N TYR A 251 -21.77 -14.09 9.38
CA TYR A 251 -22.11 -13.65 10.72
C TYR A 251 -20.84 -13.27 11.49
N ASN A 252 -20.85 -12.08 12.12
CA ASN A 252 -19.80 -11.61 13.01
C ASN A 252 -20.27 -11.76 14.47
N ALA A 253 -19.63 -12.68 15.20
CA ALA A 253 -20.00 -13.00 16.58
C ALA A 253 -19.69 -11.89 17.58
N SER A 254 -18.68 -11.05 17.34
CA SER A 254 -18.32 -9.97 18.27
C SER A 254 -19.32 -8.82 18.24
N THR A 255 -19.89 -8.52 17.06
CA THR A 255 -20.84 -7.40 16.90
C THR A 255 -22.29 -7.87 16.81
N ASN A 256 -22.54 -9.17 16.64
CA ASN A 256 -23.86 -9.75 16.38
C ASN A 256 -24.49 -9.25 15.06
N ILE A 257 -23.67 -9.06 14.02
CA ILE A 257 -24.09 -8.47 12.74
C ILE A 257 -23.91 -9.49 11.60
N PHE A 258 -24.79 -9.40 10.60
CA PHE A 258 -24.69 -10.12 9.34
C PHE A 258 -24.11 -9.21 8.25
N SER A 259 -22.86 -9.45 7.85
CA SER A 259 -22.15 -8.70 6.83
C SER A 259 -22.35 -9.32 5.45
N GLY A 260 -22.44 -8.50 4.39
CA GLY A 260 -22.51 -8.97 2.98
C GLY A 260 -23.86 -8.74 2.28
N PHE A 261 -24.87 -8.26 2.99
CA PHE A 261 -26.03 -7.61 2.37
C PHE A 261 -25.68 -6.18 1.94
N SER A 262 -26.38 -5.66 0.93
CA SER A 262 -26.25 -4.27 0.51
C SER A 262 -26.77 -3.36 1.62
N VAL A 263 -25.88 -2.55 2.21
CA VAL A 263 -26.25 -1.66 3.30
C VAL A 263 -27.19 -0.56 2.78
N PRO A 264 -28.36 -0.34 3.41
CA PRO A 264 -29.24 0.73 2.99
C PRO A 264 -28.60 2.09 3.25
N LEU A 265 -28.84 3.03 2.33
CA LEU A 265 -28.39 4.40 2.45
C LEU A 265 -29.53 5.29 2.97
N LYS A 266 -29.23 6.14 3.96
CA LYS A 266 -30.11 7.20 4.44
C LYS A 266 -29.41 8.53 4.21
N ASN A 267 -29.94 9.35 3.29
CA ASN A 267 -29.28 10.57 2.82
C ASN A 267 -27.84 10.30 2.36
N GLY A 268 -27.65 9.25 1.55
CA GLY A 268 -26.33 8.83 1.10
C GLY A 268 -25.41 8.16 2.12
N LEU A 269 -25.76 8.18 3.40
CA LEU A 269 -24.94 7.56 4.45
C LEU A 269 -25.37 6.11 4.67
N PRO A 270 -24.42 5.16 4.73
CA PRO A 270 -24.75 3.77 5.05
C PRO A 270 -25.21 3.66 6.50
N VAL A 271 -26.25 2.87 6.74
CA VAL A 271 -26.79 2.66 8.09
C VAL A 271 -26.00 1.56 8.79
N ALA A 272 -25.10 1.94 9.70
CA ALA A 272 -24.36 1.00 10.53
C ALA A 272 -25.29 0.07 11.33
N ARG A 273 -24.87 -1.18 11.51
CA ARG A 273 -25.57 -2.21 12.30
C ARG A 273 -27.02 -2.48 11.85
N HIS A 274 -27.36 -2.18 10.60
CA HIS A 274 -28.71 -2.41 10.07
C HIS A 274 -29.12 -3.89 10.08
N PHE A 275 -28.18 -4.78 9.72
CA PHE A 275 -28.40 -6.23 9.66
C PHE A 275 -28.03 -6.92 10.98
N GLN A 276 -28.59 -6.42 12.09
CA GLN A 276 -28.48 -7.03 13.41
C GLN A 276 -29.85 -7.61 13.81
N THR A 277 -29.89 -8.90 14.13
CA THR A 277 -31.13 -9.55 14.58
C THR A 277 -30.86 -10.76 15.47
N ASP A 278 -31.77 -11.00 16.41
CA ASP A 278 -31.89 -12.22 17.21
C ASP A 278 -33.07 -13.12 16.76
N SER A 279 -33.73 -12.79 15.65
CA SER A 279 -34.80 -13.57 15.03
C SER A 279 -34.33 -14.27 13.75
N PHE A 280 -34.52 -15.58 13.69
CA PHE A 280 -34.24 -16.37 12.49
C PHE A 280 -35.16 -15.97 11.32
N ASP A 281 -36.44 -15.68 11.59
CA ASP A 281 -37.40 -15.28 10.56
C ASP A 281 -37.04 -13.94 9.93
N GLN A 282 -36.51 -13.01 10.74
CA GLN A 282 -36.02 -11.74 10.21
C GLN A 282 -34.81 -11.94 9.29
N LEU A 283 -33.86 -12.80 9.69
CA LEU A 283 -32.72 -13.15 8.83
C LEU A 283 -33.19 -13.78 7.52
N ARG A 284 -34.13 -14.74 7.58
CA ARG A 284 -34.72 -15.37 6.39
C ARG A 284 -35.38 -14.34 5.47
N ASN A 285 -36.19 -13.44 6.03
CA ASN A 285 -36.80 -12.36 5.26
C ASN A 285 -35.75 -11.47 4.57
N TRP A 286 -34.59 -11.22 5.18
CA TRP A 286 -33.52 -10.49 4.49
C TRP A 286 -32.91 -11.26 3.33
N PHE A 287 -32.70 -12.56 3.45
CA PHE A 287 -32.23 -13.39 2.34
C PHE A 287 -33.21 -13.38 1.15
N GLU A 288 -34.52 -13.30 1.43
CA GLU A 288 -35.57 -13.27 0.41
C GLU A 288 -35.77 -11.87 -0.21
N THR A 289 -35.57 -10.79 0.56
CA THR A 289 -35.97 -9.42 0.16
C THR A 289 -34.83 -8.44 -0.08
N LYS A 290 -33.59 -8.74 0.35
CA LYS A 290 -32.46 -7.80 0.31
C LYS A 290 -31.39 -8.26 -0.67
N ASP A 291 -30.86 -7.30 -1.42
CA ASP A 291 -29.77 -7.54 -2.36
C ASP A 291 -28.48 -7.89 -1.63
N LYS A 292 -27.77 -8.92 -2.10
CA LYS A 292 -26.38 -9.20 -1.67
C LYS A 292 -25.45 -8.14 -2.26
N SER A 293 -24.46 -7.70 -1.48
CA SER A 293 -23.47 -6.71 -1.92
C SER A 293 -22.65 -7.23 -3.08
N SER A 294 -22.68 -6.52 -4.21
CA SER A 294 -21.81 -6.79 -5.36
C SER A 294 -20.52 -5.99 -5.32
N TYR A 295 -20.52 -4.88 -4.59
CA TYR A 295 -19.38 -3.99 -4.44
C TYR A 295 -19.12 -3.69 -2.97
N LEU A 296 -17.86 -3.43 -2.68
CA LEU A 296 -17.38 -2.82 -1.45
C LEU A 296 -16.92 -1.40 -1.78
N ASN A 297 -17.45 -0.41 -1.08
CA ASN A 297 -17.00 0.97 -1.16
C ASN A 297 -16.13 1.29 0.04
N ILE A 298 -15.06 2.04 -0.18
CA ILE A 298 -14.16 2.51 0.88
C ILE A 298 -13.91 4.00 0.76
N HIS A 299 -13.63 4.60 1.91
CA HIS A 299 -13.31 6.02 2.06
C HIS A 299 -11.92 6.14 2.66
N MET A 300 -10.98 6.68 1.90
CA MET A 300 -9.59 6.85 2.32
C MET A 300 -9.29 8.33 2.54
N VAL A 301 -8.69 8.69 3.67
CA VAL A 301 -8.22 10.05 3.95
C VAL A 301 -6.70 10.07 3.78
N GLN A 302 -6.23 10.78 2.76
CA GLN A 302 -4.82 10.99 2.47
C GLN A 302 -4.36 12.33 3.08
N PRO A 303 -3.57 12.32 4.17
CA PRO A 303 -3.08 13.54 4.77
C PRO A 303 -2.11 14.29 3.84
N LEU A 304 -2.16 15.62 3.86
CA LEU A 304 -1.28 16.48 3.07
C LEU A 304 -0.30 17.23 3.99
N PHE A 305 0.93 16.74 4.08
CA PHE A 305 2.00 17.36 4.89
C PHE A 305 3.25 17.67 4.08
N ALA A 306 3.86 18.81 4.36
CA ALA A 306 5.01 19.32 3.61
C ALA A 306 6.29 18.49 3.81
N SER A 307 6.44 17.84 4.97
CA SER A 307 7.68 17.16 5.39
C SER A 307 7.83 15.72 4.87
N ASN A 308 6.73 15.08 4.45
CA ASN A 308 6.75 13.69 3.99
C ASN A 308 5.64 13.43 2.92
N PRO A 309 5.96 13.47 1.63
CA PRO A 309 4.94 13.28 0.58
C PRO A 309 4.38 11.85 0.49
N TYR A 310 4.81 10.94 1.38
CA TYR A 310 4.45 9.52 1.38
C TYR A 310 3.65 9.12 2.63
N SER A 311 2.78 10.00 3.14
CA SER A 311 1.79 9.61 4.16
C SER A 311 1.08 8.34 3.74
N SER A 312 0.94 7.41 4.68
CA SER A 312 0.00 6.33 4.48
C SER A 312 -1.43 6.88 4.61
N PRO A 313 -2.34 6.55 3.68
CA PRO A 313 -3.74 6.94 3.77
C PRO A 313 -4.44 6.22 4.93
N PHE A 314 -5.38 6.90 5.57
CA PHE A 314 -6.21 6.36 6.66
C PHE A 314 -7.54 5.83 6.11
N LEU A 315 -7.90 4.58 6.43
CA LEU A 315 -9.19 4.00 6.07
C LEU A 315 -10.28 4.50 7.02
N LEU A 316 -11.11 5.42 6.54
CA LEU A 316 -12.17 6.08 7.29
C LEU A 316 -13.41 5.20 7.45
N ALA A 317 -13.85 4.53 6.37
CA ALA A 317 -15.04 3.69 6.37
C ALA A 317 -15.00 2.66 5.24
N ALA A 318 -15.71 1.55 5.42
CA ALA A 318 -15.88 0.50 4.42
C ALA A 318 -17.26 -0.16 4.54
N TYR A 319 -17.96 -0.40 3.43
CA TYR A 319 -19.28 -1.05 3.44
C TYR A 319 -19.67 -1.67 2.11
N GLY A 320 -20.55 -2.67 2.16
CA GLY A 320 -21.13 -3.32 0.99
C GLY A 320 -22.32 -2.56 0.40
N LEU A 321 -22.40 -2.53 -0.92
CA LEU A 321 -23.50 -1.91 -1.67
C LEU A 321 -23.79 -2.67 -2.97
N SER A 322 -24.91 -2.29 -3.57
CA SER A 322 -25.26 -2.59 -4.95
C SER A 322 -24.99 -1.39 -5.85
N ASN A 323 -25.10 -1.56 -7.17
CA ASN A 323 -24.96 -0.46 -8.15
C ASN A 323 -26.13 0.54 -8.15
N LYS A 324 -27.03 0.52 -7.16
CA LYS A 324 -28.29 1.29 -7.17
C LYS A 324 -28.21 2.68 -6.53
N PHE A 325 -27.03 3.12 -6.04
CA PHE A 325 -26.89 4.46 -5.44
C PHE A 325 -26.87 5.56 -6.51
N GLN A 326 -27.30 6.77 -6.11
CA GLN A 326 -27.40 7.94 -6.99
C GLN A 326 -26.28 8.95 -6.71
N ALA A 327 -26.08 9.90 -7.63
CA ALA A 327 -25.12 11.00 -7.44
C ALA A 327 -25.42 11.85 -6.19
N VAL A 328 -26.70 12.03 -5.87
CA VAL A 328 -27.10 12.77 -4.66
C VAL A 328 -26.67 12.07 -3.37
N ASP A 329 -26.66 10.74 -3.36
CA ASP A 329 -26.18 9.96 -2.21
C ASP A 329 -24.69 10.23 -1.95
N VAL A 330 -23.90 10.26 -3.02
CA VAL A 330 -22.47 10.59 -2.95
C VAL A 330 -22.28 12.01 -2.42
N LEU A 331 -23.00 13.00 -2.96
CA LEU A 331 -22.87 14.40 -2.54
C LEU A 331 -23.21 14.58 -1.05
N HIS A 332 -24.33 14.04 -0.58
CA HIS A 332 -24.70 14.12 0.83
C HIS A 332 -23.64 13.47 1.73
N ARG A 333 -23.09 12.34 1.30
CA ARG A 333 -22.00 11.66 2.01
C ARG A 333 -20.75 12.50 2.09
N TRP A 334 -20.30 13.13 1.01
CA TRP A 334 -19.13 14.03 1.02
C TRP A 334 -19.33 15.26 1.88
N LEU A 335 -20.51 15.88 1.83
CA LEU A 335 -20.81 17.02 2.71
C LEU A 335 -20.75 16.61 4.19
N TRP A 336 -21.31 15.44 4.52
CA TRP A 336 -21.26 14.93 5.89
C TRP A 336 -19.85 14.55 6.35
N ILE A 337 -19.05 13.88 5.50
CA ILE A 337 -17.64 13.57 5.78
C ILE A 337 -16.84 14.86 5.97
N PHE A 338 -17.10 15.89 5.17
CA PHE A 338 -16.45 17.19 5.30
C PHE A 338 -16.73 17.81 6.67
N GLU A 339 -17.99 17.87 7.13
CA GLU A 339 -18.31 18.40 8.46
C GLU A 339 -17.66 17.59 9.58
N LYS A 340 -17.81 16.27 9.53
CA LYS A 340 -17.30 15.38 10.59
C LYS A 340 -15.78 15.36 10.66
N SER A 341 -15.10 15.48 9.53
CA SER A 341 -13.63 15.61 9.52
C SER A 341 -13.19 16.93 10.17
N ARG A 342 -13.94 18.01 9.99
CA ARG A 342 -13.65 19.31 10.62
C ARG A 342 -13.82 19.28 12.13
N GLU A 343 -14.80 18.52 12.64
CA GLU A 343 -14.92 18.25 14.08
C GLU A 343 -13.64 17.58 14.63
N SER A 344 -12.95 16.78 13.82
CA SER A 344 -11.63 16.18 14.09
C SER A 344 -10.44 17.06 13.69
N ASN A 345 -10.63 18.38 13.50
CA ASN A 345 -9.60 19.33 13.08
C ASN A 345 -8.89 19.00 11.74
N VAL A 346 -9.57 18.24 10.87
CA VAL A 346 -9.09 17.92 9.51
C VAL A 346 -9.98 18.60 8.48
N ARG A 347 -9.42 19.52 7.69
CA ARG A 347 -10.10 20.06 6.51
C ARG A 347 -9.85 19.16 5.30
N ILE A 348 -10.91 18.56 4.77
CA ILE A 348 -10.85 17.92 3.45
C ILE A 348 -10.79 19.00 2.37
N VAL A 349 -9.65 19.09 1.68
CA VAL A 349 -9.40 20.07 0.61
C VAL A 349 -10.01 19.61 -0.70
N ALA A 350 -10.01 18.30 -0.96
CA ALA A 350 -10.59 17.74 -2.17
C ALA A 350 -11.16 16.35 -1.97
N TYR A 351 -12.13 16.00 -2.81
CA TYR A 351 -12.60 14.64 -3.04
C TYR A 351 -12.05 14.08 -4.36
N SER A 352 -11.58 12.84 -4.34
CA SER A 352 -11.03 12.15 -5.51
C SER A 352 -11.69 10.80 -5.77
N THR A 353 -12.18 10.57 -6.99
CA THR A 353 -12.86 9.31 -7.35
C THR A 353 -12.52 8.86 -8.76
N ASP A 354 -12.94 7.64 -9.10
CA ASP A 354 -12.93 7.13 -10.47
C ASP A 354 -13.88 7.94 -11.41
N CYS A 355 -13.63 7.81 -12.71
CA CYS A 355 -14.32 8.36 -13.88
C CYS A 355 -15.71 7.76 -14.17
N ASP A 356 -16.41 7.32 -13.12
CA ASP A 356 -17.83 6.96 -13.18
C ASP A 356 -18.72 8.21 -13.30
N ALA A 357 -19.74 8.09 -14.14
CA ALA A 357 -20.71 9.14 -14.41
C ALA A 357 -21.39 9.72 -13.17
N ARG A 358 -21.74 8.89 -12.18
CA ARG A 358 -22.43 9.30 -10.95
C ARG A 358 -21.53 10.13 -10.07
N TYR A 359 -20.27 9.71 -9.91
CA TYR A 359 -19.29 10.50 -9.17
C TYR A 359 -19.03 11.84 -9.87
N LEU A 360 -18.86 11.84 -11.20
CA LEU A 360 -18.67 13.07 -11.96
C LEU A 360 -19.84 14.05 -11.81
N LEU A 361 -21.08 13.56 -11.88
CA LEU A 361 -22.26 14.40 -11.63
C LEU A 361 -22.26 14.96 -10.20
N SER A 362 -21.89 14.15 -9.21
CA SER A 362 -21.77 14.58 -7.81
C SER A 362 -20.72 15.69 -7.64
N MET A 363 -19.57 15.57 -8.31
CA MET A 363 -18.54 16.60 -8.32
C MET A 363 -19.01 17.90 -8.96
N ARG A 364 -19.73 17.80 -10.09
CA ARG A 364 -20.31 18.97 -10.77
C ARG A 364 -21.32 19.69 -9.87
N LEU A 365 -22.16 18.94 -9.16
CA LEU A 365 -23.11 19.48 -8.19
C LEU A 365 -22.39 20.14 -7.00
N ALA A 366 -21.37 19.48 -6.45
CA ALA A 366 -20.60 19.98 -5.31
C ALA A 366 -19.90 21.32 -5.61
N THR A 367 -19.31 21.42 -6.80
CA THR A 367 -18.49 22.57 -7.21
C THR A 367 -19.27 23.65 -7.96
N GLY A 368 -20.53 23.39 -8.32
CA GLY A 368 -21.34 24.24 -9.18
C GLY A 368 -20.88 24.25 -10.64
N PHE A 369 -20.13 23.22 -11.08
CA PHE A 369 -19.55 23.12 -12.42
C PHE A 369 -20.58 22.65 -13.45
N PHE A 370 -21.32 23.62 -14.02
CA PHE A 370 -22.41 23.38 -14.98
C PHE A 370 -23.50 22.42 -14.47
N ALA A 371 -23.71 22.37 -13.15
CA ALA A 371 -24.80 21.68 -12.49
C ALA A 371 -25.17 22.46 -11.23
N LYS A 372 -26.42 22.34 -10.77
CA LYS A 372 -26.88 23.05 -9.56
C LYS A 372 -27.74 22.17 -8.67
N TYR A 373 -27.47 22.28 -7.37
CA TYR A 373 -28.20 21.61 -6.31
C TYR A 373 -29.26 22.61 -5.71
N ASN A 374 -30.50 22.65 -6.23
CA ASN A 374 -31.75 23.15 -5.62
C ASN A 374 -31.77 23.04 -4.08
N ASN A 375 -31.85 24.19 -3.39
CA ASN A 375 -31.97 24.29 -1.92
C ASN A 375 -30.66 24.15 -1.12
N ILE A 376 -29.50 23.83 -1.73
CA ILE A 376 -28.20 24.04 -1.06
C ILE A 376 -27.30 24.86 -1.96
N ALA A 377 -27.13 26.13 -1.60
CA ALA A 377 -26.05 26.93 -2.15
C ALA A 377 -24.74 26.57 -1.45
N ILE A 378 -24.16 25.43 -1.86
CA ILE A 378 -22.88 24.94 -1.32
C ILE A 378 -21.79 26.04 -1.33
N PRO A 379 -21.67 26.88 -2.38
CA PRO A 379 -20.72 28.00 -2.40
C PRO A 379 -21.01 29.14 -1.42
N ASP A 380 -22.23 29.26 -0.89
CA ASP A 380 -22.63 30.40 -0.04
C ASP A 380 -22.28 30.19 1.45
N ARG A 381 -21.72 29.03 1.79
CA ARG A 381 -21.36 28.71 3.15
C ARG A 381 -20.23 29.59 3.69
N VAL A 382 -20.27 29.86 5.00
CA VAL A 382 -19.33 30.76 5.70
C VAL A 382 -17.90 30.22 5.70
N ASP A 383 -17.72 28.91 5.59
CA ASP A 383 -16.45 28.20 5.59
C ASP A 383 -15.89 27.88 4.19
N ALA A 384 -16.52 28.44 3.16
CA ALA A 384 -16.04 28.38 1.78
C ALA A 384 -14.76 29.21 1.61
N LEU A 385 -13.83 28.67 0.83
CA LEU A 385 -12.63 29.34 0.37
C LEU A 385 -13.00 30.25 -0.80
N GLU A 386 -12.40 31.43 -0.88
CA GLU A 386 -12.69 32.42 -1.92
C GLU A 386 -11.48 32.62 -2.83
N ILE A 387 -11.63 32.26 -4.09
CA ILE A 387 -10.60 32.44 -5.11
C ILE A 387 -10.69 33.88 -5.63
N ASP A 388 -9.71 34.71 -5.30
CA ASP A 388 -9.51 35.99 -5.98
C ASP A 388 -9.04 35.74 -7.42
N LEU A 389 -9.94 35.99 -8.38
CA LEU A 389 -9.75 35.67 -9.79
C LEU A 389 -9.67 36.97 -10.61
N PRO A 390 -8.58 37.19 -11.38
CA PRO A 390 -8.49 38.32 -12.30
C PRO A 390 -9.68 38.39 -13.26
N GLN A 391 -10.16 39.61 -13.53
CA GLN A 391 -11.40 39.83 -14.27
C GLN A 391 -11.32 39.25 -15.69
N GLU A 392 -10.16 39.35 -16.34
CA GLU A 392 -9.83 38.79 -17.64
C GLU A 392 -9.91 37.25 -17.68
N TRP A 393 -9.68 36.57 -16.55
CA TRP A 393 -9.71 35.10 -16.49
C TRP A 393 -11.13 34.55 -16.45
N LYS A 394 -12.11 35.37 -16.08
CA LYS A 394 -13.54 34.97 -16.06
C LYS A 394 -14.05 34.47 -17.41
N ALA A 395 -13.39 34.81 -18.51
CA ALA A 395 -13.75 34.31 -19.84
C ALA A 395 -13.48 32.80 -19.99
N TRP A 396 -12.36 32.31 -19.44
CA TRP A 396 -11.90 30.94 -19.66
C TRP A 396 -11.90 30.06 -18.41
N PHE A 397 -11.99 30.66 -17.21
CA PHE A 397 -12.20 29.94 -15.96
C PHE A 397 -13.71 29.77 -15.70
N PHE A 398 -14.16 28.51 -15.62
CA PHE A 398 -15.57 28.11 -15.60
C PHE A 398 -16.09 27.79 -14.19
N MET A 399 -15.21 27.43 -13.27
CA MET A 399 -15.59 27.08 -11.90
C MET A 399 -15.98 28.33 -11.10
N PRO A 400 -17.01 28.26 -10.25
CA PRO A 400 -17.32 29.34 -9.30
C PRO A 400 -16.15 29.67 -8.38
N THR A 401 -16.01 30.95 -8.00
CA THR A 401 -14.88 31.42 -7.18
C THR A 401 -14.97 31.02 -5.71
N ARG A 402 -16.16 30.64 -5.21
CA ARG A 402 -16.33 30.16 -3.83
C ARG A 402 -16.47 28.64 -3.82
N GLN A 403 -15.63 27.96 -3.04
CA GLN A 403 -15.57 26.50 -2.97
C GLN A 403 -15.36 26.04 -1.52
N ILE A 404 -16.13 25.06 -1.04
CA ILE A 404 -15.87 24.44 0.27
C ILE A 404 -14.73 23.41 0.20
N PHE A 405 -14.67 22.68 -0.90
CA PHE A 405 -13.64 21.73 -1.27
C PHE A 405 -13.61 21.62 -2.79
N PHE A 406 -12.55 21.02 -3.33
CA PHE A 406 -12.38 20.75 -4.76
C PHE A 406 -12.69 19.30 -5.10
N CYS A 407 -12.75 19.00 -6.39
CA CYS A 407 -12.99 17.65 -6.87
C CYS A 407 -11.98 17.28 -7.96
N PHE A 408 -11.48 16.05 -7.90
CA PHE A 408 -10.57 15.49 -8.91
C PHE A 408 -11.07 14.13 -9.36
N GLN A 409 -11.14 13.97 -10.67
CA GLN A 409 -11.28 12.68 -11.32
C GLN A 409 -9.92 11.99 -11.40
N ASP A 410 -9.87 10.70 -11.08
CA ASP A 410 -8.60 9.96 -11.03
C ASP A 410 -7.89 10.04 -12.39
N PRO A 411 -6.66 10.61 -12.44
CA PRO A 411 -5.98 10.86 -13.70
C PRO A 411 -5.52 9.57 -14.39
N ALA A 412 -5.28 8.48 -13.66
CA ALA A 412 -4.92 7.20 -14.26
C ALA A 412 -6.13 6.61 -15.01
N HIS A 413 -7.32 6.67 -14.40
CA HIS A 413 -8.56 6.24 -15.03
C HIS A 413 -8.98 7.14 -16.19
N LEU A 414 -8.74 8.46 -16.10
CA LEU A 414 -8.94 9.37 -17.22
C LEU A 414 -8.04 8.98 -18.41
N CYS A 415 -6.76 8.69 -18.18
CA CYS A 415 -5.84 8.23 -19.21
C CYS A 415 -6.28 6.90 -19.83
N THR A 416 -6.69 5.91 -19.04
CA THR A 416 -7.18 4.63 -19.59
C THR A 416 -8.48 4.81 -20.37
N LYS A 417 -9.39 5.72 -19.95
CA LYS A 417 -10.61 6.05 -20.70
C LYS A 417 -10.30 6.66 -22.07
N LEU A 418 -9.33 7.58 -22.13
CA LEU A 418 -8.86 8.17 -23.39
C LEU A 418 -8.16 7.13 -24.29
N ARG A 419 -7.29 6.29 -23.72
CA ARG A 419 -6.67 5.18 -24.45
C ARG A 419 -7.73 4.24 -25.03
N ASN A 420 -8.67 3.78 -24.20
CA ASN A 420 -9.69 2.83 -24.62
C ASN A 420 -10.61 3.40 -25.71
N ARG A 421 -10.87 4.72 -25.71
CA ARG A 421 -11.60 5.38 -26.80
C ARG A 421 -10.82 5.29 -28.12
N MET A 422 -9.52 5.60 -28.12
CA MET A 422 -8.67 5.46 -29.31
C MET A 422 -8.60 4.02 -29.83
N LEU A 423 -8.65 3.03 -28.93
CA LEU A 423 -8.59 1.61 -29.29
C LEU A 423 -9.97 1.00 -29.62
N SER A 424 -11.03 1.80 -29.65
CA SER A 424 -12.39 1.31 -29.86
C SER A 424 -12.81 1.44 -31.31
N ASP A 425 -13.31 0.35 -31.89
CA ASP A 425 -13.91 0.34 -33.24
C ASP A 425 -15.23 1.12 -33.33
N ALA A 426 -15.76 1.59 -32.20
CA ALA A 426 -17.03 2.33 -32.12
C ALA A 426 -16.85 3.86 -32.20
N SER A 427 -15.64 4.35 -32.42
CA SER A 427 -15.36 5.78 -32.50
C SER A 427 -14.34 6.12 -33.57
N SER A 428 -14.69 7.09 -34.40
CA SER A 428 -13.82 7.62 -35.46
C SER A 428 -13.28 8.98 -35.04
N LEU A 429 -12.40 8.99 -34.03
CA LEU A 429 -11.84 10.22 -33.47
C LEU A 429 -11.13 11.04 -34.55
N LEU A 430 -11.59 12.26 -34.80
CA LEU A 430 -11.12 13.07 -35.92
C LEU A 430 -10.50 14.39 -35.43
N ILE A 431 -9.24 14.66 -35.80
CA ILE A 431 -8.55 15.91 -35.48
C ILE A 431 -8.07 16.56 -36.78
N GLY A 432 -8.80 17.57 -37.27
CA GLY A 432 -8.52 18.18 -38.56
C GLY A 432 -8.94 17.25 -39.69
N LYS A 433 -8.04 17.00 -40.65
CA LYS A 433 -8.30 16.10 -41.79
C LYS A 433 -7.80 14.66 -41.55
N GLU A 434 -7.28 14.37 -40.37
CA GLU A 434 -6.69 13.07 -40.02
C GLU A 434 -7.46 12.43 -38.86
N GLU A 435 -7.64 11.11 -38.94
CA GLU A 435 -8.20 10.29 -37.87
C GLU A 435 -7.12 9.84 -36.88
N VAL A 436 -7.51 9.72 -35.62
CA VAL A 436 -6.68 9.08 -34.59
C VAL A 436 -6.76 7.57 -34.79
N SER A 437 -5.72 6.99 -35.37
CA SER A 437 -5.72 5.58 -35.77
C SER A 437 -4.70 4.73 -35.00
N ILE A 438 -5.14 3.54 -34.59
CA ILE A 438 -4.28 2.47 -34.04
C ILE A 438 -3.32 1.91 -35.09
N GLU A 439 -3.68 1.96 -36.38
CA GLU A 439 -2.86 1.44 -37.47
C GLU A 439 -1.54 2.18 -37.59
N VAL A 440 -1.53 3.49 -37.29
CA VAL A 440 -0.32 4.31 -37.21
C VAL A 440 0.65 3.76 -36.15
N LEU A 441 0.13 3.33 -35.00
CA LEU A 441 0.94 2.76 -33.92
C LEU A 441 1.43 1.35 -34.27
N LEU A 442 0.62 0.54 -34.94
CA LEU A 442 1.03 -0.76 -35.44
C LEU A 442 2.13 -0.62 -36.50
N LYS A 443 1.98 0.33 -37.43
CA LYS A 443 2.99 0.66 -38.43
C LYS A 443 4.28 1.14 -37.77
N LEU A 444 4.22 1.93 -36.70
CA LEU A 444 5.41 2.31 -35.92
C LEU A 444 6.14 1.09 -35.36
N ILE A 445 5.41 0.19 -34.70
CA ILE A 445 5.95 -1.03 -34.10
C ILE A 445 6.58 -1.96 -35.13
N GLU A 446 6.05 -2.00 -36.36
CA GLU A 446 6.52 -2.89 -37.42
C GLU A 446 7.65 -2.28 -38.27
N SER A 447 7.65 -0.95 -38.44
CA SER A 447 8.61 -0.25 -39.31
C SER A 447 9.86 0.25 -38.60
N LYS A 448 9.79 0.49 -37.28
CA LYS A 448 10.93 1.01 -36.49
C LYS A 448 11.39 0.01 -35.43
N SER A 449 12.66 0.16 -35.03
CA SER A 449 13.24 -0.66 -33.96
C SER A 449 12.60 -0.31 -32.61
N LYS A 450 12.27 -1.33 -31.80
CA LYS A 450 11.81 -1.17 -30.42
C LYS A 450 12.72 -0.29 -29.57
N LEU A 451 14.03 -0.26 -29.85
CA LEU A 451 14.97 0.59 -29.11
C LEU A 451 14.71 2.09 -29.30
N ALA A 452 14.03 2.48 -30.38
CA ALA A 452 13.73 3.88 -30.68
C ALA A 452 12.44 4.39 -30.03
N HIS A 453 11.50 3.52 -29.68
CA HIS A 453 10.16 3.91 -29.22
C HIS A 453 9.63 3.11 -28.02
N GLY A 454 10.26 1.99 -27.63
CA GLY A 454 9.89 1.17 -26.47
C GLY A 454 8.63 0.30 -26.60
N LEU A 455 7.68 0.67 -27.47
CA LEU A 455 6.39 -0.02 -27.63
C LEU A 455 6.48 -1.51 -28.02
N VAL A 456 5.48 -2.27 -27.58
CA VAL A 456 5.20 -3.64 -28.00
C VAL A 456 3.73 -3.81 -28.40
N LYS A 457 3.39 -4.88 -29.15
CA LYS A 457 2.01 -5.13 -29.61
C LYS A 457 0.99 -5.21 -28.47
N THR A 458 1.41 -5.61 -27.26
CA THR A 458 0.51 -5.65 -26.09
C THR A 458 0.12 -4.25 -25.59
N ASP A 459 0.89 -3.20 -25.87
CA ASP A 459 0.55 -1.84 -25.48
C ASP A 459 -0.68 -1.33 -26.25
N VAL A 460 -0.86 -1.73 -27.51
CA VAL A 460 -2.03 -1.36 -28.32
C VAL A 460 -3.18 -2.37 -28.22
N ASN A 461 -3.11 -3.34 -27.31
CA ASN A 461 -4.14 -4.37 -27.18
C ASN A 461 -5.38 -3.85 -26.42
N PRO A 462 -6.59 -3.89 -27.00
CA PRO A 462 -7.81 -3.42 -26.35
C PRO A 462 -8.35 -4.35 -25.25
N LYS A 463 -7.86 -5.60 -25.16
CA LYS A 463 -8.37 -6.58 -24.18
C LYS A 463 -8.19 -6.16 -22.72
N ASP A 464 -7.06 -5.52 -22.41
CA ASP A 464 -6.79 -5.00 -21.08
C ASP A 464 -7.15 -3.51 -21.02
N ARG A 465 -8.39 -3.24 -20.60
CA ARG A 465 -8.96 -1.89 -20.49
C ARG A 465 -8.42 -1.11 -19.29
N GLN A 466 -7.77 -1.78 -18.33
CA GLN A 466 -7.23 -1.15 -17.11
C GLN A 466 -5.72 -0.95 -17.18
N ASN A 467 -5.09 -1.20 -18.33
CA ASN A 467 -3.64 -1.09 -18.50
C ASN A 467 -3.16 0.37 -18.53
N PHE A 468 -2.94 0.94 -17.36
CA PHE A 468 -2.36 2.28 -17.23
C PHE A 468 -0.90 2.34 -17.70
N THR A 469 -0.13 1.25 -17.53
CA THR A 469 1.27 1.19 -18.00
C THR A 469 1.36 1.42 -19.51
N SER A 470 0.43 0.85 -20.28
CA SER A 470 0.32 1.08 -21.71
C SER A 470 0.05 2.56 -22.02
N CYS A 471 -0.77 3.26 -21.23
CA CYS A 471 -0.99 4.70 -21.42
C CYS A 471 0.32 5.50 -21.29
N LEU A 472 1.16 5.14 -20.31
CA LEU A 472 2.48 5.75 -20.14
C LEU A 472 3.40 5.47 -21.33
N ASN A 473 3.47 4.20 -21.76
CA ASN A 473 4.30 3.80 -22.89
C ASN A 473 3.87 4.50 -24.19
N LEU A 474 2.57 4.53 -24.48
CA LEU A 474 2.01 5.12 -25.70
C LEU A 474 2.23 6.63 -25.78
N SER A 475 2.24 7.31 -24.64
CA SER A 475 2.39 8.76 -24.56
C SER A 475 3.83 9.20 -24.29
N ASP A 476 4.80 8.27 -24.31
CA ASP A 476 6.20 8.56 -24.06
C ASP A 476 6.80 9.50 -25.12
N ASP A 477 7.75 10.33 -24.71
CA ASP A 477 8.33 11.36 -25.59
C ASP A 477 9.08 10.71 -26.77
N ASP A 478 9.70 9.53 -26.57
CA ASP A 478 10.38 8.78 -27.64
C ASP A 478 9.37 8.29 -28.70
N VAL A 479 8.16 7.88 -28.28
CA VAL A 479 7.08 7.51 -29.20
C VAL A 479 6.60 8.71 -29.99
N LEU A 480 6.36 9.84 -29.30
CA LEU A 480 5.90 11.08 -29.93
C LEU A 480 6.91 11.65 -30.94
N LEU A 481 8.20 11.43 -30.73
CA LEU A 481 9.25 11.75 -31.71
C LEU A 481 9.26 10.74 -32.85
N ALA A 482 9.20 9.45 -32.55
CA ALA A 482 9.25 8.41 -33.57
C ALA A 482 8.04 8.46 -34.54
N LEU A 483 6.89 8.97 -34.10
CA LEU A 483 5.73 9.18 -34.96
C LEU A 483 5.95 10.27 -36.03
N GLU A 484 6.89 11.21 -35.85
CA GLU A 484 7.11 12.29 -36.84
C GLU A 484 7.45 11.79 -38.24
N ASP A 485 8.12 10.63 -38.34
CA ASP A 485 8.51 10.04 -39.62
C ASP A 485 7.42 9.15 -40.24
N ILE A 486 6.22 9.08 -39.62
CA ILE A 486 5.11 8.28 -40.12
C ILE A 486 4.06 9.21 -40.73
N GLU A 487 3.80 9.02 -42.03
CA GLU A 487 2.75 9.73 -42.76
C GLU A 487 1.36 9.45 -42.17
N GLY A 488 0.53 10.49 -42.05
CA GLY A 488 -0.82 10.41 -41.48
C GLY A 488 -0.88 10.21 -39.96
N SER A 489 0.21 10.50 -39.24
CA SER A 489 0.30 10.27 -37.79
C SER A 489 -0.04 11.48 -36.93
N GLN A 490 -0.32 12.65 -37.51
CA GLN A 490 -0.37 13.91 -36.75
C GLN A 490 -1.56 13.93 -35.80
N ALA A 491 -2.74 13.48 -36.22
CA ALA A 491 -3.90 13.36 -35.32
C ALA A 491 -3.59 12.44 -34.13
N THR A 492 -3.07 11.23 -34.39
CA THR A 492 -2.67 10.28 -33.34
C THR A 492 -1.62 10.88 -32.39
N ARG A 493 -0.64 11.60 -32.93
CA ARG A 493 0.40 12.27 -32.14
C ARG A 493 -0.16 13.38 -31.25
N ILE A 494 -1.09 14.19 -31.76
CA ILE A 494 -1.78 15.24 -31.00
C ILE A 494 -2.59 14.61 -29.86
N TYR A 495 -3.30 13.52 -30.15
CA TYR A 495 -4.07 12.78 -29.15
C TYR A 495 -3.17 12.20 -28.04
N LEU A 496 -2.03 11.61 -28.40
CA LEU A 496 -1.07 11.07 -27.42
C LEU A 496 -0.39 12.18 -26.60
N ARG A 497 -0.19 13.37 -27.17
CA ARG A 497 0.27 14.57 -26.43
C ARG A 497 -0.75 15.05 -25.40
N LEU A 498 -2.05 14.91 -25.66
CA LEU A 498 -3.09 15.15 -24.65
C LEU A 498 -2.94 14.18 -23.47
N LEU A 499 -2.78 12.87 -23.73
CA LEU A 499 -2.52 11.88 -22.68
C LEU A 499 -1.26 12.21 -21.88
N ARG A 500 -0.15 12.51 -22.57
CA ARG A 500 1.13 12.90 -21.95
C ARG A 500 0.96 14.09 -21.01
N SER A 501 0.23 15.10 -21.45
CA SER A 501 -0.01 16.31 -20.65
C SER A 501 -0.81 16.03 -19.38
N ILE A 502 -1.82 15.14 -19.44
CA ILE A 502 -2.57 14.72 -18.24
C ILE A 502 -1.64 13.99 -17.25
N VAL A 503 -0.77 13.10 -17.73
CA VAL A 503 0.22 12.39 -16.91
C VAL A 503 1.17 13.38 -16.23
N LEU A 504 1.74 14.32 -16.99
CA LEU A 504 2.67 15.32 -16.45
C LEU A 504 2.01 16.26 -15.44
N ALA A 505 0.75 16.64 -15.66
CA ALA A 505 0.02 17.52 -14.77
C ALA A 505 -0.31 16.87 -13.42
N TYR A 506 -0.78 15.61 -13.42
CA TYR A 506 -1.42 15.02 -12.24
C TYR A 506 -0.75 13.77 -11.67
N VAL A 507 -0.02 13.00 -12.48
CA VAL A 507 0.52 11.69 -12.07
C VAL A 507 2.00 11.79 -11.72
N GLU A 508 2.80 12.42 -12.56
CA GLU A 508 4.25 12.48 -12.37
C GLU A 508 4.60 13.28 -11.11
N HIS A 509 5.41 12.74 -10.19
CA HIS A 509 5.71 13.40 -8.92
C HIS A 509 6.73 14.54 -9.05
N ASN A 510 7.56 14.52 -10.09
CA ASN A 510 8.70 15.43 -10.25
C ASN A 510 8.34 16.72 -11.02
N THR A 511 7.11 16.83 -11.54
CA THR A 511 6.67 18.02 -12.28
C THR A 511 6.51 19.21 -11.34
N MET A 512 7.13 20.35 -11.69
CA MET A 512 6.98 21.60 -10.95
C MET A 512 5.56 22.15 -11.06
N ILE A 513 5.11 22.91 -10.06
CA ILE A 513 3.72 23.37 -9.98
C ILE A 513 3.28 24.22 -11.18
N ILE A 514 4.17 25.11 -11.68
CA ILE A 514 3.88 25.94 -12.85
C ILE A 514 3.75 25.09 -14.12
N ASP A 515 4.59 24.07 -14.27
CA ASP A 515 4.50 23.13 -15.40
C ASP A 515 3.23 22.28 -15.31
N ARG A 516 2.76 21.92 -14.10
CA ARG A 516 1.45 21.27 -13.93
C ARG A 516 0.30 22.16 -14.38
N ILE A 517 0.35 23.46 -14.07
CA ILE A 517 -0.62 24.45 -14.56
C ILE A 517 -0.57 24.51 -16.09
N TYR A 518 0.62 24.61 -16.67
CA TYR A 518 0.78 24.60 -18.12
C TYR A 518 0.16 23.33 -18.76
N HIS A 519 0.54 22.13 -18.31
CA HIS A 519 0.09 20.88 -18.91
C HIS A 519 -1.41 20.62 -18.71
N SER A 520 -1.97 20.98 -17.55
CA SER A 520 -3.42 20.86 -17.30
C SER A 520 -4.22 21.77 -18.23
N TRP A 521 -3.84 23.04 -18.35
CA TRP A 521 -4.52 23.98 -19.22
C TRP A 521 -4.26 23.73 -20.71
N PHE A 522 -3.10 23.18 -21.06
CA PHE A 522 -2.81 22.73 -22.43
C PHE A 522 -3.82 21.66 -22.86
N GLY A 523 -4.07 20.67 -21.99
CA GLY A 523 -5.10 19.65 -22.22
C GLY A 523 -6.51 20.24 -22.36
N VAL A 524 -6.88 21.20 -21.50
CA VAL A 524 -8.16 21.92 -21.61
C VAL A 524 -8.28 22.64 -22.95
N PHE A 525 -7.30 23.45 -23.33
CA PHE A 525 -7.38 24.25 -24.55
C PHE A 525 -7.34 23.37 -25.80
N LEU A 526 -6.56 22.29 -25.81
CA LEU A 526 -6.57 21.31 -26.90
C LEU A 526 -7.99 20.75 -27.09
N CYS A 527 -8.65 20.29 -26.02
CA CYS A 527 -10.03 19.81 -26.07
C CYS A 527 -11.04 20.90 -26.51
N ARG A 528 -10.92 22.12 -25.99
CA ARG A 528 -11.83 23.23 -26.33
C ARG A 528 -11.70 23.66 -27.79
N ILE A 529 -10.48 23.79 -28.30
CA ILE A 529 -10.22 24.18 -29.69
C ILE A 529 -10.73 23.07 -30.62
N TRP A 530 -10.41 21.81 -30.32
CA TRP A 530 -10.89 20.64 -31.07
C TRP A 530 -12.42 20.59 -31.13
N GLN A 531 -13.11 20.68 -29.98
CA GLN A 531 -14.57 20.71 -29.95
C GLN A 531 -15.14 21.91 -30.72
N THR A 532 -14.53 23.09 -30.57
CA THR A 532 -15.00 24.30 -31.25
C THR A 532 -14.89 24.16 -32.76
N TRP A 533 -13.84 23.49 -33.25
CA TRP A 533 -13.63 23.20 -34.66
C TRP A 533 -14.66 22.21 -35.22
N LEU A 534 -14.94 21.11 -34.52
CA LEU A 534 -15.98 20.15 -34.94
C LEU A 534 -17.36 20.79 -35.13
N HIS A 535 -17.65 21.89 -34.43
CA HIS A 535 -18.89 22.66 -34.60
C HIS A 535 -18.78 23.88 -35.53
N ALA A 536 -17.59 24.14 -36.08
CA ALA A 536 -17.31 25.30 -36.91
C ALA A 536 -16.94 24.92 -38.36
N VAL A 537 -16.45 23.71 -38.58
CA VAL A 537 -16.12 23.17 -39.89
C VAL A 537 -17.39 23.01 -40.73
N ASP A 538 -17.29 23.35 -42.01
CA ASP A 538 -18.40 23.16 -42.96
C ASP A 538 -18.34 21.71 -43.48
N GLU A 539 -19.49 21.07 -43.75
CA GLU A 539 -19.57 19.65 -44.15
C GLU A 539 -18.67 19.30 -45.34
N THR A 540 -18.47 20.24 -46.28
CA THR A 540 -17.60 20.09 -47.45
C THR A 540 -16.10 20.00 -47.13
N GLU A 541 -15.69 20.37 -45.91
CA GLU A 541 -14.29 20.30 -45.45
C GLU A 541 -14.04 19.04 -44.59
N MET A 542 -15.07 18.20 -44.37
CA MET A 542 -14.97 16.92 -43.65
C MET A 542 -14.70 15.77 -44.63
N PRO A 543 -14.04 14.68 -44.20
CA PRO A 543 -13.92 13.47 -45.00
C PRO A 543 -15.31 12.91 -45.40
N GLU A 544 -15.49 12.52 -46.66
CA GLU A 544 -16.81 12.09 -47.20
C GLU A 544 -17.41 10.93 -46.38
N ASP A 545 -16.57 10.03 -45.89
CA ASP A 545 -16.98 8.84 -45.12
C ASP A 545 -17.51 9.18 -43.71
N LEU A 546 -17.29 10.40 -43.22
CA LEU A 546 -17.62 10.83 -41.85
C LEU A 546 -18.74 11.89 -41.78
N ILE A 547 -19.31 12.30 -42.92
CA ILE A 547 -20.34 13.36 -42.96
C ILE A 547 -21.60 12.94 -42.20
N ASP A 548 -21.96 11.66 -42.26
CA ASP A 548 -23.13 11.10 -41.57
C ASP A 548 -22.84 10.70 -40.11
N GLU A 549 -21.59 10.78 -39.65
CA GLU A 549 -21.23 10.43 -38.28
C GLU A 549 -21.65 11.50 -37.27
N ARG A 550 -22.00 11.07 -36.06
CA ARG A 550 -22.33 12.00 -34.98
C ARG A 550 -21.06 12.64 -34.46
N ILE A 551 -21.10 13.95 -34.21
CA ILE A 551 -19.98 14.69 -33.58
C ILE A 551 -19.52 14.05 -32.25
N SER A 552 -20.40 13.33 -31.54
CA SER A 552 -20.04 12.56 -30.34
C SER A 552 -19.02 11.45 -30.61
N ASP A 553 -19.06 10.86 -31.80
CA ASP A 553 -18.25 9.72 -32.21
C ASP A 553 -16.86 10.17 -32.64
N MET A 554 -16.78 11.41 -33.16
CA MET A 554 -15.54 12.09 -33.59
C MET A 554 -14.75 12.78 -32.46
N PHE A 555 -15.22 12.77 -31.22
CA PHE A 555 -14.60 13.46 -30.08
C PHE A 555 -14.42 12.52 -28.87
N ILE A 556 -13.65 12.97 -27.89
CA ILE A 556 -13.58 12.30 -26.59
C ILE A 556 -14.96 12.29 -25.92
N THR A 557 -15.21 11.27 -25.09
CA THR A 557 -16.50 11.15 -24.40
C THR A 557 -16.80 12.38 -23.52
N THR A 558 -18.08 12.70 -23.37
CA THR A 558 -18.51 13.85 -22.55
C THR A 558 -17.97 13.77 -21.11
N PRO A 559 -18.01 12.60 -20.42
CA PRO A 559 -17.38 12.47 -19.11
C PRO A 559 -15.88 12.78 -19.10
N ALA A 560 -15.13 12.27 -20.08
CA ALA A 560 -13.69 12.54 -20.16
C ALA A 560 -13.39 14.04 -20.37
N HIS A 561 -14.18 14.72 -21.21
CA HIS A 561 -14.03 16.15 -21.42
C HIS A 561 -14.29 16.94 -20.12
N PHE A 562 -15.35 16.60 -19.38
CA PHE A 562 -15.61 17.20 -18.07
C PHE A 562 -14.51 16.91 -17.05
N SER A 563 -13.95 15.69 -17.03
CA SER A 563 -12.84 15.34 -16.13
C SER A 563 -11.59 16.19 -16.39
N VAL A 564 -11.22 16.40 -17.66
CA VAL A 564 -10.09 17.28 -18.05
C VAL A 564 -10.34 18.70 -17.56
N GLU A 565 -11.52 19.24 -17.83
CA GLU A 565 -11.94 20.58 -17.39
C GLU A 565 -11.93 20.72 -15.86
N LEU A 566 -12.61 19.82 -15.15
CA LEU A 566 -12.76 19.87 -13.70
C LEU A 566 -11.40 19.80 -12.99
N ASN A 567 -10.54 18.87 -13.38
CA ASN A 567 -9.22 18.71 -12.77
C ASN A 567 -8.35 19.96 -12.95
N ALA A 568 -8.39 20.61 -14.12
CA ALA A 568 -7.59 21.82 -14.39
C ALA A 568 -8.08 23.02 -13.58
N HIS A 569 -9.41 23.19 -13.46
CA HIS A 569 -10.00 24.24 -12.65
C HIS A 569 -9.72 24.04 -11.17
N SER A 570 -9.87 22.81 -10.67
CA SER A 570 -9.55 22.45 -9.28
C SER A 570 -8.08 22.69 -8.94
N LEU A 571 -7.16 22.27 -9.82
CA LEU A 571 -5.72 22.51 -9.66
C LEU A 571 -5.42 24.01 -9.58
N LEU A 572 -5.90 24.81 -10.54
CA LEU A 572 -5.65 26.24 -10.55
C LEU A 572 -6.26 26.92 -9.30
N GLY A 573 -7.48 26.52 -8.90
CA GLY A 573 -8.13 27.03 -7.68
C GLY A 573 -7.30 26.79 -6.42
N ILE A 574 -6.76 25.58 -6.25
CA ILE A 574 -5.86 25.25 -5.13
C ILE A 574 -4.59 26.08 -5.17
N CYS A 575 -3.95 26.19 -6.34
CA CYS A 575 -2.74 27.01 -6.51
C CYS A 575 -2.98 28.48 -6.13
N LEU A 576 -4.11 29.05 -6.55
CA LEU A 576 -4.49 30.41 -6.21
C LEU A 576 -4.74 30.58 -4.72
N LEU A 577 -5.43 29.65 -4.08
CA LEU A 577 -5.69 29.71 -2.63
C LEU A 577 -4.41 29.57 -1.79
N VAL A 578 -3.41 28.81 -2.26
CA VAL A 578 -2.08 28.77 -1.63
C VAL A 578 -1.34 30.09 -1.83
N ALA A 579 -1.35 30.66 -3.05
CA ALA A 579 -0.77 31.97 -3.32
C ALA A 579 -1.43 33.09 -2.48
N GLN A 580 -2.74 32.97 -2.25
CA GLN A 580 -3.55 33.86 -1.40
C GLN A 580 -3.43 33.56 0.10
N LYS A 581 -2.63 32.55 0.50
CA LYS A 581 -2.42 32.11 1.89
C LYS A 581 -3.69 31.63 2.61
N GLN A 582 -4.72 31.22 1.88
CA GLN A 582 -5.91 30.57 2.43
C GLN A 582 -5.73 29.05 2.63
N LEU A 583 -4.78 28.45 1.90
CA LEU A 583 -4.35 27.06 2.08
C LEU A 583 -2.83 26.99 2.31
N PRO A 584 -2.33 26.01 3.08
CA PRO A 584 -0.90 25.82 3.29
C PRO A 584 -0.22 25.24 2.04
N GLU A 585 1.11 25.40 1.93
CA GLU A 585 1.90 24.89 0.80
C GLU A 585 1.78 23.37 0.61
N SER A 586 1.53 22.61 1.68
CA SER A 586 1.32 21.16 1.58
C SER A 586 0.14 20.78 0.67
N ALA A 587 -0.81 21.69 0.45
CA ALA A 587 -1.89 21.53 -0.52
C ALA A 587 -1.40 21.38 -1.96
N LEU A 588 -0.19 21.84 -2.30
CA LEU A 588 0.43 21.71 -3.62
C LEU A 588 1.00 20.31 -3.90
N SER A 589 0.79 19.34 -3.01
CA SER A 589 1.15 17.93 -3.24
C SER A 589 0.18 17.25 -4.23
N ILE A 590 0.09 17.79 -5.45
CA ILE A 590 -0.93 17.46 -6.46
C ILE A 590 -0.95 15.97 -6.82
N SER A 591 0.18 15.29 -6.73
CA SER A 591 0.26 13.85 -6.96
C SER A 591 -0.56 13.00 -5.99
N ASN A 592 -1.12 13.59 -4.93
CA ASN A 592 -1.99 12.90 -3.96
C ASN A 592 -3.49 13.08 -4.24
N TYR A 593 -3.86 13.83 -5.28
CA TYR A 593 -5.25 14.15 -5.63
C TYR A 593 -5.82 13.13 -6.64
N HIS A 594 -5.90 11.87 -6.21
CA HIS A 594 -6.35 10.73 -7.01
C HIS A 594 -6.96 9.64 -6.11
N SER A 595 -7.64 8.63 -6.69
CA SER A 595 -8.23 7.53 -5.92
C SER A 595 -7.31 6.32 -5.73
N GLN A 596 -6.04 6.38 -6.16
CA GLN A 596 -5.08 5.25 -6.08
C GLN A 596 -4.82 4.71 -4.65
N SER A 597 -5.09 5.50 -3.60
CA SER A 597 -5.05 5.00 -2.22
C SER A 597 -6.11 3.92 -1.96
N CYS A 598 -7.28 4.04 -2.59
CA CYS A 598 -8.33 3.02 -2.55
C CYS A 598 -7.86 1.75 -3.28
N GLU A 599 -7.40 1.89 -4.54
CA GLU A 599 -6.92 0.75 -5.34
C GLU A 599 -5.73 0.03 -4.68
N SER A 600 -4.80 0.78 -4.08
CA SER A 600 -3.70 0.18 -3.33
C SER A 600 -4.20 -0.61 -2.13
N THR A 601 -5.22 -0.13 -1.41
CA THR A 601 -5.84 -0.84 -0.29
C THR A 601 -6.55 -2.11 -0.75
N PHE A 602 -7.27 -2.06 -1.87
CA PHE A 602 -7.86 -3.24 -2.48
C PHE A 602 -6.78 -4.26 -2.86
N ARG A 603 -5.73 -3.85 -3.57
CA ARG A 603 -4.63 -4.75 -3.96
C ARG A 603 -3.93 -5.38 -2.77
N LEU A 604 -3.65 -4.59 -1.72
CA LEU A 604 -3.02 -5.10 -0.50
C LEU A 604 -3.93 -6.11 0.21
N THR A 605 -5.20 -5.80 0.40
CA THR A 605 -6.16 -6.75 1.00
C THR A 605 -6.38 -8.01 0.16
N ARG A 606 -6.30 -7.94 -1.18
CA ARG A 606 -6.30 -9.12 -2.06
C ARG A 606 -5.04 -9.98 -1.87
N SER A 607 -3.88 -9.34 -1.69
CA SER A 607 -2.59 -10.03 -1.52
C SER A 607 -2.43 -10.74 -0.16
N MET A 608 -3.23 -10.37 0.84
CA MET A 608 -3.24 -11.01 2.17
C MET A 608 -4.06 -12.32 2.20
N SER A 609 -3.92 -13.16 1.18
CA SER A 609 -4.48 -14.52 1.17
C SER A 609 -3.64 -15.46 2.04
N GLY A 610 -4.24 -16.58 2.48
CA GLY A 610 -3.53 -17.57 3.28
C GLY A 610 -2.33 -18.18 2.52
N ALA A 611 -1.35 -18.72 3.24
CA ALA A 611 -0.06 -19.19 2.69
C ALA A 611 -0.15 -20.27 1.57
N PHE A 612 -1.34 -20.79 1.30
CA PHE A 612 -1.61 -21.76 0.24
C PHE A 612 -2.86 -21.43 -0.58
N SER A 613 -3.40 -20.21 -0.43
CA SER A 613 -4.63 -19.78 -1.11
C SER A 613 -4.32 -18.85 -2.28
N SER A 614 -4.71 -19.28 -3.48
CA SER A 614 -4.72 -18.46 -4.69
C SER A 614 -5.95 -17.55 -4.80
N ILE A 615 -6.86 -17.59 -3.81
CA ILE A 615 -8.09 -16.81 -3.83
C ILE A 615 -7.78 -15.34 -3.57
N VAL A 616 -7.72 -14.58 -4.66
CA VAL A 616 -7.53 -13.12 -4.65
C VAL A 616 -8.80 -12.34 -4.30
N ASN A 617 -9.99 -12.93 -4.51
CA ASN A 617 -11.25 -12.26 -4.19
C ASN A 617 -11.64 -12.41 -2.71
N PHE A 618 -12.44 -11.49 -2.20
CA PHE A 618 -12.89 -11.50 -0.80
C PHE A 618 -14.38 -11.17 -0.66
N THR A 619 -14.95 -11.65 0.45
CA THR A 619 -16.24 -11.19 0.99
C THR A 619 -16.05 -9.88 1.77
N ILE A 620 -17.14 -9.16 2.06
CA ILE A 620 -17.09 -7.93 2.87
C ILE A 620 -16.38 -8.17 4.22
N GLU A 621 -16.80 -9.22 4.95
CA GLU A 621 -16.21 -9.58 6.24
C GLU A 621 -14.70 -9.89 6.14
N GLN A 622 -14.26 -10.55 5.07
CA GLN A 622 -12.84 -10.82 4.84
C GLN A 622 -12.06 -9.53 4.57
N PHE A 623 -12.63 -8.59 3.81
CA PHE A 623 -12.01 -7.29 3.60
C PHE A 623 -11.83 -6.56 4.93
N LEU A 624 -12.89 -6.43 5.74
CA LEU A 624 -12.86 -5.70 7.00
C LEU A 624 -11.75 -6.22 7.94
N LYS A 625 -11.64 -7.55 8.08
CA LYS A 625 -10.56 -8.19 8.87
C LYS A 625 -9.17 -7.90 8.31
N ARG A 626 -8.99 -8.01 6.99
CA ARG A 626 -7.67 -7.76 6.35
C ARG A 626 -7.30 -6.28 6.40
N ALA A 627 -8.26 -5.39 6.22
CA ALA A 627 -8.08 -3.94 6.29
C ALA A 627 -7.75 -3.48 7.73
N GLY A 628 -8.32 -4.14 8.73
CA GLY A 628 -7.93 -3.96 10.13
C GLY A 628 -6.45 -4.27 10.37
N LYS A 629 -6.00 -5.44 9.89
CA LYS A 629 -4.57 -5.82 9.95
C LYS A 629 -3.67 -4.82 9.22
N LEU A 630 -4.07 -4.36 8.04
CA LEU A 630 -3.33 -3.33 7.31
C LEU A 630 -3.25 -2.02 8.10
N SER A 631 -4.33 -1.60 8.75
CA SER A 631 -4.35 -0.37 9.56
C SER A 631 -3.31 -0.43 10.68
N VAL A 632 -3.24 -1.55 11.40
CA VAL A 632 -2.24 -1.79 12.46
C VAL A 632 -0.81 -1.75 11.89
N LEU A 633 -0.57 -2.44 10.77
CA LEU A 633 0.75 -2.47 10.13
C LEU A 633 1.19 -1.07 9.69
N THR A 634 0.29 -0.31 9.08
CA THR A 634 0.53 1.05 8.63
C THR A 634 0.83 1.99 9.81
N GLU A 635 0.12 1.85 10.92
CA GLU A 635 0.39 2.63 12.13
C GLU A 635 1.80 2.36 12.68
N ILE A 636 2.19 1.09 12.80
CA ILE A 636 3.54 0.71 13.25
C ILE A 636 4.62 1.26 12.30
N GLU A 637 4.41 1.18 10.98
CA GLU A 637 5.34 1.73 10.00
C GLU A 637 5.46 3.26 10.13
N ASN A 638 4.33 3.97 10.28
CA ASN A 638 4.31 5.41 10.44
C ASN A 638 5.01 5.86 11.75
N GLN A 639 4.75 5.19 12.88
CA GLN A 639 5.39 5.47 14.16
C GLN A 639 6.91 5.16 14.13
N SER A 640 7.30 4.13 13.36
CA SER A 640 8.72 3.81 13.12
C SER A 640 9.42 4.90 12.30
N GLU A 641 8.75 5.45 11.28
CA GLU A 641 9.31 6.51 10.42
C GLU A 641 9.34 7.88 11.09
N SER A 642 8.34 8.21 11.91
CA SER A 642 8.25 9.49 12.62
C SER A 642 9.18 9.58 13.83
N GLY A 643 9.85 8.47 14.20
CA GLY A 643 10.71 8.39 15.37
C GLY A 643 9.93 8.40 16.70
N GLN A 644 8.62 8.14 16.66
CA GLN A 644 7.77 8.04 17.86
C GLN A 644 8.00 6.75 18.63
N LEU A 645 8.42 5.67 17.95
CA LEU A 645 8.77 4.43 18.61
C LEU A 645 10.11 4.53 19.33
N LYS A 646 10.13 4.06 20.58
CA LYS A 646 11.36 3.83 21.34
C LYS A 646 12.34 2.91 20.59
N CYS A 647 11.82 1.94 19.83
CA CYS A 647 12.60 1.01 19.01
C CYS A 647 11.99 0.93 17.59
N PRO A 648 12.48 1.73 16.63
CA PRO A 648 11.91 1.74 15.28
C PRO A 648 12.18 0.43 14.55
N LEU A 649 11.14 -0.12 13.91
CA LEU A 649 11.25 -1.34 13.09
C LEU A 649 11.64 -0.99 11.65
N LYS A 650 12.40 -1.89 11.02
CA LYS A 650 12.84 -1.74 9.62
C LYS A 650 11.97 -2.59 8.71
N PHE A 651 11.17 -1.94 7.87
CA PHE A 651 10.35 -2.60 6.85
C PHE A 651 11.09 -2.71 5.51
N PRO A 652 10.95 -3.82 4.77
CA PRO A 652 11.59 -4.00 3.48
C PRO A 652 11.03 -2.97 2.48
N LYS A 653 11.91 -2.11 1.96
CA LYS A 653 11.56 -1.10 0.95
C LYS A 653 12.24 -1.46 -0.37
N HIS A 654 11.46 -1.49 -1.44
CA HIS A 654 12.01 -1.71 -2.78
C HIS A 654 13.06 -0.64 -3.11
N HIS A 655 14.27 -1.03 -3.52
CA HIS A 655 15.42 -0.13 -3.78
C HIS A 655 15.08 1.05 -4.72
N LYS A 656 14.22 0.82 -5.72
CA LYS A 656 13.68 1.89 -6.60
C LYS A 656 12.90 2.99 -5.85
N ARG A 657 12.17 2.66 -4.79
CA ARG A 657 11.43 3.64 -3.95
C ARG A 657 12.38 4.49 -3.10
N GLN A 658 13.46 3.90 -2.58
CA GLN A 658 14.48 4.65 -1.83
C GLN A 658 15.18 5.71 -2.70
N ARG A 659 15.56 5.35 -3.93
CA ARG A 659 16.20 6.29 -4.86
C ARG A 659 15.29 7.48 -5.22
N LYS A 660 13.98 7.24 -5.44
CA LYS A 660 12.97 8.29 -5.64
C LYS A 660 12.84 9.21 -4.41
N ARG A 661 12.83 8.65 -3.18
CA ARG A 661 12.73 9.42 -1.93
C ARG A 661 13.92 10.36 -1.71
N THR A 662 15.15 9.93 -2.05
CA THR A 662 16.35 10.77 -1.94
C THR A 662 16.38 11.92 -2.96
N ILE A 663 15.92 11.68 -4.19
CA ILE A 663 15.83 12.72 -5.22
C ILE A 663 14.78 13.78 -4.83
N LEU A 664 13.61 13.34 -4.34
CA LEU A 664 12.52 14.25 -3.94
C LEU A 664 12.91 15.13 -2.75
N LYS A 665 13.55 14.58 -1.70
CA LYS A 665 14.03 15.36 -0.54
C LYS A 665 14.98 16.49 -0.95
N LYS A 666 15.75 16.28 -2.02
CA LYS A 666 16.70 17.28 -2.55
C LYS A 666 16.01 18.37 -3.37
N GLN A 667 14.83 18.10 -3.95
CA GLN A 667 14.04 19.07 -4.72
C GLN A 667 13.07 19.89 -3.87
N ILE A 668 12.47 19.30 -2.81
CA ILE A 668 11.60 20.04 -1.86
C ILE A 668 12.40 21.15 -1.12
N ALA A 669 13.72 20.95 -0.95
CA ALA A 669 14.62 21.94 -0.38
C ALA A 669 14.87 23.16 -1.29
N GLY A 670 14.50 23.11 -2.58
CA GLY A 670 14.50 24.25 -3.50
C GLY A 670 13.11 24.87 -3.57
N SER A 671 12.93 26.04 -2.95
CA SER A 671 11.63 26.70 -2.71
C SER A 671 10.69 26.72 -3.93
N SER A 672 9.63 25.90 -3.90
CA SER A 672 8.53 25.92 -4.89
C SER A 672 7.72 27.22 -4.88
N MET A 673 7.74 27.99 -3.78
CA MET A 673 6.84 29.14 -3.61
C MET A 673 7.29 30.41 -4.35
N ASN A 674 8.60 30.60 -4.56
CA ASN A 674 9.15 31.80 -5.22
C ASN A 674 8.68 31.98 -6.68
N HIS A 675 8.08 30.96 -7.28
CA HIS A 675 7.58 30.99 -8.66
C HIS A 675 6.05 30.99 -8.79
N LEU A 676 5.27 30.82 -7.71
CA LEU A 676 3.81 30.77 -7.77
C LEU A 676 3.17 32.16 -7.65
N THR A 677 3.46 33.04 -8.61
CA THR A 677 2.86 34.38 -8.71
C THR A 677 1.71 34.39 -9.71
N ILE A 678 0.76 35.33 -9.56
CA ILE A 678 -0.34 35.51 -10.53
C ILE A 678 0.20 35.71 -11.96
N ASP A 679 1.30 36.47 -12.12
CA ASP A 679 1.94 36.70 -13.41
C ASP A 679 2.51 35.40 -14.03
N ASN A 680 3.19 34.57 -13.24
CA ASN A 680 3.72 33.30 -13.73
C ASN A 680 2.61 32.31 -14.09
N ILE A 681 1.55 32.26 -13.27
CA ILE A 681 0.34 31.47 -13.56
C ILE A 681 -0.28 31.95 -14.87
N GLN A 682 -0.45 33.26 -15.06
CA GLN A 682 -0.98 33.82 -16.28
C GLN A 682 -0.14 33.42 -17.49
N LYS A 683 1.17 33.64 -17.43
CA LYS A 683 2.10 33.27 -18.50
C LYS A 683 2.00 31.79 -18.85
N ALA A 684 1.91 30.90 -17.87
CA ALA A 684 1.76 29.47 -18.10
C ALA A 684 0.44 29.12 -18.81
N VAL A 685 -0.69 29.68 -18.38
CA VAL A 685 -2.00 29.43 -19.01
C VAL A 685 -2.08 29.98 -20.43
N TYR A 686 -1.60 31.21 -20.67
CA TYR A 686 -1.62 31.82 -22.00
C TYR A 686 -0.68 31.09 -22.95
N ARG A 687 0.52 30.72 -22.48
CA ARG A 687 1.43 29.87 -23.24
C ARG A 687 0.79 28.53 -23.59
N ALA A 688 0.07 27.91 -22.66
CA ALA A 688 -0.64 26.65 -22.92
C ALA A 688 -1.70 26.78 -24.03
N PHE A 689 -2.42 27.90 -24.07
CA PHE A 689 -3.36 28.19 -25.17
C PHE A 689 -2.64 28.36 -26.50
N ASP A 690 -1.60 29.20 -26.54
CA ASP A 690 -0.84 29.48 -27.77
C ASP A 690 -0.20 28.21 -28.33
N ASP A 691 0.41 27.39 -27.46
CA ASP A 691 1.02 26.11 -27.85
C ASP A 691 -0.03 25.11 -28.34
N ALA A 692 -1.19 25.00 -27.70
CA ALA A 692 -2.29 24.15 -28.16
C ALA A 692 -2.84 24.61 -29.51
N TYR A 693 -3.02 25.92 -29.69
CA TYR A 693 -3.50 26.51 -30.93
C TYR A 693 -2.49 26.33 -32.08
N ASN A 694 -1.20 26.50 -31.81
CA ASN A 694 -0.12 26.25 -32.76
C ASN A 694 0.00 24.76 -33.10
N LEU A 695 -0.18 23.86 -32.14
CA LEU A 695 -0.17 22.42 -32.39
C LEU A 695 -1.31 22.01 -33.32
N LEU A 696 -2.55 22.45 -33.05
CA LEU A 696 -3.69 22.12 -33.91
C LEU A 696 -3.62 22.82 -35.28
N SER A 697 -2.75 23.82 -35.45
CA SER A 697 -2.51 24.46 -36.74
C SER A 697 -1.87 23.51 -37.77
N THR A 698 -1.14 22.48 -37.32
CA THR A 698 -0.45 21.53 -38.20
C THR A 698 -1.41 20.62 -38.97
N VAL A 699 -2.67 20.54 -38.52
CA VAL A 699 -3.76 19.77 -39.14
C VAL A 699 -4.89 20.68 -39.68
N ASP A 700 -4.56 21.95 -39.95
CA ASP A 700 -5.44 22.94 -40.61
C ASP A 700 -6.74 23.31 -39.86
N ILE A 701 -6.84 23.02 -38.56
CA ILE A 701 -8.01 23.39 -37.74
C ILE A 701 -8.22 24.92 -37.69
N ASN A 702 -7.13 25.68 -37.68
CA ASN A 702 -7.18 27.12 -37.45
C ASN A 702 -7.78 27.92 -38.61
N SER A 703 -7.80 27.38 -39.84
CA SER A 703 -8.40 28.08 -40.98
C SER A 703 -9.91 28.25 -40.79
N ALA A 704 -10.62 27.17 -40.45
CA ALA A 704 -12.05 27.19 -40.13
C ALA A 704 -12.36 28.09 -38.92
N LEU A 705 -11.56 28.00 -37.85
CA LEU A 705 -11.73 28.83 -36.67
C LEU A 705 -11.57 30.34 -36.96
N ARG A 706 -10.59 30.72 -37.78
CA ARG A 706 -10.40 32.11 -38.21
C ARG A 706 -11.57 32.61 -39.06
N LYS A 707 -12.07 31.80 -40.00
CA LYS A 707 -13.26 32.15 -40.82
C LYS A 707 -14.46 32.48 -39.94
N LYS A 708 -14.70 31.71 -38.87
CA LYS A 708 -15.80 31.92 -37.93
C LYS A 708 -15.47 32.87 -36.76
N LYS A 709 -14.32 33.57 -36.79
CA LYS A 709 -13.84 34.49 -35.73
C LYS A 709 -13.78 33.85 -34.33
N LYS A 710 -13.26 32.62 -34.23
CA LYS A 710 -13.07 31.85 -32.99
C LYS A 710 -11.60 31.48 -32.76
N ASN A 711 -10.72 32.48 -32.73
CA ASN A 711 -9.26 32.27 -32.71
C ASN A 711 -8.56 32.81 -31.46
N THR A 712 -9.31 33.32 -30.48
CA THR A 712 -8.76 33.78 -29.20
C THR A 712 -9.26 32.91 -28.05
N ILE A 713 -8.49 32.89 -26.95
CA ILE A 713 -8.83 32.15 -25.72
C ILE A 713 -10.26 32.47 -25.23
N SER A 714 -10.66 33.75 -25.27
CA SER A 714 -11.98 34.21 -24.84
C SER A 714 -13.09 33.71 -25.76
N GLN A 715 -12.90 33.78 -27.09
CA GLN A 715 -13.90 33.33 -28.06
C GLN A 715 -14.12 31.82 -28.02
N VAL A 716 -13.03 31.04 -28.02
CA VAL A 716 -13.08 29.58 -27.94
C VAL A 716 -13.74 29.14 -26.63
N SER A 717 -13.31 29.72 -25.50
CA SER A 717 -13.86 29.37 -24.19
C SER A 717 -15.33 29.78 -24.04
N SER A 718 -15.72 30.96 -24.56
CA SER A 718 -17.12 31.40 -24.54
C SER A 718 -18.04 30.48 -25.35
N PHE A 719 -17.55 29.98 -26.50
CA PHE A 719 -18.28 29.00 -27.30
C PHE A 719 -18.53 27.70 -26.52
N VAL A 720 -17.48 27.11 -25.94
CA VAL A 720 -17.60 25.86 -25.15
C VAL A 720 -18.49 26.07 -23.93
N ARG A 721 -18.33 27.18 -23.19
CA ARG A 721 -19.20 27.54 -22.06
C ARG A 721 -20.67 27.59 -22.48
N THR A 722 -20.95 28.17 -23.64
CA THR A 722 -22.31 28.25 -24.18
C THR A 722 -22.86 26.86 -24.51
N GLN A 723 -22.06 25.99 -25.11
CA GLN A 723 -22.47 24.60 -25.40
C GLN A 723 -22.77 23.82 -24.12
N PHE A 724 -21.87 23.87 -23.14
CA PHE A 724 -22.08 23.23 -21.85
C PHE A 724 -23.32 23.79 -21.14
N THR A 725 -23.45 25.11 -21.09
CA THR A 725 -24.61 25.75 -20.46
C THR A 725 -25.91 25.35 -21.16
N LYS A 726 -25.95 25.29 -22.49
CA LYS A 726 -27.16 24.86 -23.23
C LYS A 726 -27.51 23.40 -22.97
N LYS A 727 -26.52 22.51 -23.03
CA LYS A 727 -26.71 21.07 -22.87
C LYS A 727 -27.08 20.69 -21.44
N PHE A 728 -26.55 21.40 -20.45
CA PHE A 728 -26.66 21.02 -19.03
C PHE A 728 -27.40 22.02 -18.14
N LYS A 729 -28.07 23.04 -18.70
CA LYS A 729 -28.82 24.08 -17.95
C LYS A 729 -29.88 23.51 -17.00
N LYS A 730 -30.38 22.30 -17.30
CA LYS A 730 -31.52 21.67 -16.66
C LYS A 730 -31.17 20.45 -15.80
N VAL A 731 -29.88 20.16 -15.54
CA VAL A 731 -29.53 19.02 -14.67
C VAL A 731 -29.99 19.34 -13.24
N SER A 732 -31.21 18.92 -12.95
CA SER A 732 -31.90 18.96 -11.67
C SER A 732 -31.93 17.52 -11.13
N TYR A 733 -32.03 17.40 -9.82
CA TYR A 733 -32.06 16.20 -8.96
C TYR A 733 -32.86 15.02 -9.47
N ASP A 734 -33.86 15.27 -10.31
CA ASP A 734 -34.77 14.26 -10.82
C ASP A 734 -34.23 13.60 -12.10
N ASP A 735 -33.25 14.22 -12.75
CA ASP A 735 -32.60 13.67 -13.94
C ASP A 735 -31.54 12.67 -13.50
N ILE A 736 -31.89 11.39 -13.58
CA ILE A 736 -30.91 10.33 -13.80
C ILE A 736 -30.27 10.66 -15.16
N GLU A 737 -29.22 11.48 -15.19
CA GLU A 737 -28.26 11.43 -16.29
C GLU A 737 -27.62 10.03 -16.23
N THR A 738 -28.32 9.04 -16.78
CA THR A 738 -27.63 7.99 -17.53
C THR A 738 -26.94 8.73 -18.65
N TYR A 739 -25.68 9.12 -18.43
CA TYR A 739 -24.73 9.01 -19.54
C TYR A 739 -24.99 7.61 -20.06
N SER A 740 -25.61 7.53 -21.24
CA SER A 740 -26.18 6.29 -21.71
C SER A 740 -25.11 5.21 -21.56
N SER A 741 -25.49 4.04 -21.04
CA SER A 741 -24.64 2.86 -21.14
C SER A 741 -24.24 2.56 -22.60
N ASP A 742 -24.84 3.23 -23.58
CA ASP A 742 -24.41 3.22 -24.98
C ASP A 742 -22.98 3.76 -25.18
N ASP A 743 -22.39 4.49 -24.21
CA ASP A 743 -20.97 4.90 -24.24
C ASP A 743 -20.04 3.89 -23.53
N GLU A 744 -20.59 2.87 -22.86
CA GLU A 744 -19.86 1.73 -22.28
C GLU A 744 -20.43 0.42 -22.84
N TYR A 745 -20.05 0.09 -24.07
CA TYR A 745 -20.31 -1.24 -24.60
C TYR A 745 -19.66 -2.30 -23.71
N ASP A 746 -20.51 -2.98 -22.95
CA ASP A 746 -20.22 -4.20 -22.22
C ASP A 746 -20.09 -5.33 -23.25
N TYR A 747 -18.86 -5.59 -23.70
CA TYR A 747 -18.57 -6.83 -24.40
C TYR A 747 -18.85 -7.98 -23.43
N LYS A 748 -20.03 -8.60 -23.55
CA LYS A 748 -20.40 -9.83 -22.86
C LYS A 748 -19.42 -10.95 -23.22
N TYR A 749 -18.27 -11.00 -22.57
CA TYR A 749 -17.54 -12.24 -22.42
C TYR A 749 -18.24 -13.04 -21.32
N LYS A 750 -18.66 -14.25 -21.66
CA LYS A 750 -19.07 -15.26 -20.68
C LYS A 750 -17.87 -15.46 -19.75
N ILE A 751 -17.94 -14.91 -18.54
CA ILE A 751 -17.11 -15.39 -17.43
C ILE A 751 -17.53 -16.84 -17.27
N ASP A 752 -16.62 -17.75 -17.61
CA ASP A 752 -16.80 -19.16 -17.29
C ASP A 752 -16.85 -19.27 -15.77
N PRO A 753 -18.00 -19.64 -15.15
CA PRO A 753 -18.10 -19.76 -13.71
C PRO A 753 -17.33 -20.98 -13.18
N SER A 754 -16.68 -21.77 -14.04
CA SER A 754 -15.94 -22.96 -13.66
C SER A 754 -14.47 -22.68 -13.32
N ALA A 755 -14.21 -21.76 -12.40
CA ALA A 755 -13.01 -21.86 -11.59
C ALA A 755 -13.43 -22.55 -10.29
N ASN A 756 -13.14 -23.85 -10.20
CA ASN A 756 -13.41 -24.66 -9.01
C ASN A 756 -12.90 -23.92 -7.77
N VAL A 757 -13.84 -23.53 -6.92
CA VAL A 757 -13.58 -22.94 -5.62
C VAL A 757 -13.10 -24.08 -4.72
N GLU A 758 -11.79 -24.20 -4.55
CA GLU A 758 -11.24 -24.93 -3.40
C GLU A 758 -11.49 -24.07 -2.16
N GLU A 759 -12.58 -24.39 -1.45
CA GLU A 759 -12.87 -23.85 -0.13
C GLU A 759 -11.87 -24.44 0.88
N GLU A 760 -10.89 -23.65 1.32
CA GLU A 760 -10.25 -23.90 2.61
C GLU A 760 -10.91 -23.03 3.68
N ASP A 761 -11.66 -23.69 4.55
CA ASP A 761 -12.12 -23.16 5.84
C ASP A 761 -10.89 -22.81 6.69
N THR A 762 -10.67 -21.51 6.89
CA THR A 762 -9.92 -21.02 8.05
C THR A 762 -10.92 -20.65 9.12
N SER A 763 -11.48 -21.66 9.78
CA SER A 763 -12.08 -21.49 11.10
C SER A 763 -10.95 -21.51 12.13
N ASP A 764 -10.96 -20.50 13.00
CA ASP A 764 -10.24 -20.52 14.28
C ASP A 764 -11.06 -21.21 15.38
N ASP A 765 -12.08 -21.97 15.00
CA ASP A 765 -12.83 -22.84 15.89
C ASP A 765 -12.81 -24.26 15.30
N GLU A 766 -12.12 -25.15 16.00
CA GLU A 766 -12.21 -26.59 15.80
C GLU A 766 -13.66 -27.00 16.02
N ASP A 767 -14.31 -27.58 15.00
CA ASP A 767 -15.48 -28.39 15.27
C ASP A 767 -15.78 -29.41 14.16
N ASN A 768 -15.41 -30.66 14.47
CA ASN A 768 -15.69 -31.87 13.70
C ASN A 768 -17.18 -31.99 13.30
N LEU A 769 -17.50 -32.00 12.00
CA LEU A 769 -18.86 -32.30 11.54
C LEU A 769 -18.87 -33.32 10.41
N SER A 770 -19.37 -34.51 10.75
CA SER A 770 -19.82 -35.53 9.82
C SER A 770 -21.14 -35.13 9.15
N SER A 771 -21.28 -35.57 7.90
CA SER A 771 -22.31 -35.32 6.90
C SER A 771 -23.78 -35.48 7.34
N VAL A 772 -24.70 -34.64 6.81
CA VAL A 772 -25.97 -35.06 6.15
C VAL A 772 -26.42 -33.99 5.12
N SER A 773 -27.00 -34.48 4.03
CA SER A 773 -27.48 -33.84 2.80
C SER A 773 -28.73 -32.96 2.91
N ALA A 774 -28.77 -31.92 2.07
CA ALA A 774 -29.89 -31.00 1.88
C ALA A 774 -30.96 -31.54 0.91
N SER A 775 -32.21 -31.25 1.22
CA SER A 775 -33.27 -30.86 0.29
C SER A 775 -34.57 -30.66 1.08
N GLY A 776 -35.20 -29.49 0.99
CA GLY A 776 -36.64 -29.28 1.18
C GLY A 776 -37.32 -29.81 2.45
N LYS A 777 -36.66 -29.81 3.62
CA LYS A 777 -37.21 -30.43 4.83
C LYS A 777 -37.77 -29.41 5.83
N THR A 778 -39.00 -29.66 6.25
CA THR A 778 -39.58 -29.30 7.57
C THR A 778 -38.86 -29.99 8.75
N HIS A 779 -37.75 -30.70 8.51
CA HIS A 779 -37.02 -31.54 9.46
C HIS A 779 -35.48 -31.36 9.37
N PHE A 780 -34.90 -30.92 10.48
CA PHE A 780 -33.51 -30.46 10.65
C PHE A 780 -32.50 -31.61 10.90
N HIS A 781 -32.53 -32.70 10.12
CA HIS A 781 -31.65 -33.85 10.36
C HIS A 781 -30.22 -33.60 9.87
N GLY A 782 -29.24 -33.59 10.79
CA GLY A 782 -27.81 -33.37 10.52
C GLY A 782 -27.27 -31.99 10.91
N MET A 783 -28.12 -31.10 11.44
CA MET A 783 -27.70 -29.80 11.94
C MET A 783 -27.24 -29.90 13.40
N ARG A 784 -26.16 -29.21 13.75
CA ARG A 784 -25.82 -28.95 15.15
C ARG A 784 -26.83 -27.98 15.74
N VAL A 785 -27.82 -28.56 16.38
CA VAL A 785 -28.83 -27.85 17.13
C VAL A 785 -28.63 -28.18 18.60
N TYR A 786 -28.56 -27.15 19.43
CA TYR A 786 -28.26 -27.29 20.84
C TYR A 786 -29.55 -27.23 21.66
N ASP A 787 -29.65 -28.08 22.68
CA ASP A 787 -30.76 -28.05 23.65
C ASP A 787 -30.61 -26.89 24.64
N ASN A 788 -29.37 -26.60 25.02
CA ASN A 788 -28.99 -25.49 25.91
C ASN A 788 -27.72 -24.83 25.38
N ILE A 789 -27.58 -23.53 25.63
CA ILE A 789 -26.40 -22.73 25.30
C ILE A 789 -25.89 -22.04 26.57
N PRO A 790 -24.61 -21.64 26.63
CA PRO A 790 -24.11 -20.80 27.71
C PRO A 790 -25.00 -19.57 27.88
N SER A 791 -25.44 -19.31 29.12
CA SER A 791 -26.22 -18.12 29.46
C SER A 791 -25.47 -16.87 28.99
N GLN A 792 -26.13 -16.02 28.19
CA GLN A 792 -25.62 -14.78 27.53
C GLN A 792 -25.06 -14.92 26.11
N SER A 793 -25.09 -16.09 25.46
CA SER A 793 -24.58 -16.20 24.08
C SER A 793 -25.53 -15.57 23.04
N LYS A 794 -25.13 -14.43 22.45
CA LYS A 794 -25.86 -13.74 21.35
C LYS A 794 -25.69 -14.43 19.99
N SER A 795 -24.80 -15.41 19.89
CA SER A 795 -24.46 -16.09 18.63
C SER A 795 -25.41 -17.18 18.21
N TYR A 796 -26.54 -17.35 18.90
CA TYR A 796 -27.52 -18.38 18.63
C TYR A 796 -28.91 -17.77 18.43
N PHE A 797 -29.67 -18.34 17.51
CA PHE A 797 -31.10 -18.14 17.41
C PHE A 797 -31.84 -19.17 18.26
N CYS A 798 -32.92 -18.76 18.92
CA CYS A 798 -33.89 -19.69 19.49
C CYS A 798 -34.94 -20.00 18.42
N VAL A 799 -35.10 -21.28 18.09
CA VAL A 799 -36.07 -21.77 17.10
C VAL A 799 -36.92 -22.87 17.73
N GLU A 800 -38.13 -23.03 17.20
CA GLU A 800 -39.01 -24.13 17.57
C GLU A 800 -38.91 -25.24 16.51
N ILE A 801 -38.51 -26.43 16.95
CA ILE A 801 -38.41 -27.63 16.10
C ILE A 801 -39.21 -28.73 16.77
N ASP A 802 -40.22 -29.25 16.09
CA ASP A 802 -41.10 -30.32 16.58
C ASP A 802 -41.71 -30.01 17.96
N GLY A 803 -42.14 -28.76 18.19
CA GLY A 803 -42.71 -28.31 19.46
C GLY A 803 -41.72 -28.11 20.60
N LYS A 804 -40.41 -28.26 20.34
CA LYS A 804 -39.33 -28.07 21.33
C LYS A 804 -38.50 -26.85 20.99
N LYS A 805 -38.16 -26.07 22.01
CA LYS A 805 -37.19 -24.97 21.89
C LYS A 805 -35.79 -25.55 21.68
N LYS A 806 -35.10 -25.00 20.69
CA LYS A 806 -33.80 -25.44 20.22
C LYS A 806 -32.96 -24.22 19.84
N PHE A 807 -31.64 -24.36 19.82
CA PHE A 807 -30.72 -23.27 19.50
C PHE A 807 -29.85 -23.59 18.28
N ILE A 808 -29.79 -22.66 17.33
CA ILE A 808 -28.97 -22.77 16.10
C ILE A 808 -27.96 -21.63 16.07
N HIS A 809 -26.69 -21.93 15.80
CA HIS A 809 -25.67 -20.90 15.66
C HIS A 809 -25.95 -20.02 14.42
N LYS A 810 -25.80 -18.70 14.56
CA LYS A 810 -26.16 -17.72 13.51
C LYS A 810 -25.35 -17.89 12.22
N GLN A 811 -24.09 -18.29 12.31
CA GLN A 811 -23.29 -18.63 11.12
C GLN A 811 -23.83 -19.87 10.39
N THR A 812 -24.35 -20.87 11.13
CA THR A 812 -24.98 -22.06 10.55
C THR A 812 -26.30 -21.69 9.86
N ALA A 813 -27.06 -20.75 10.44
CA ALA A 813 -28.26 -20.21 9.80
C ALA A 813 -27.95 -19.47 8.48
N CYS A 814 -26.86 -18.69 8.40
CA CYS A 814 -26.42 -18.09 7.14
C CYS A 814 -26.09 -19.13 6.08
N TRP A 815 -25.40 -20.21 6.46
CA TRP A 815 -25.06 -21.30 5.56
C TRP A 815 -26.34 -21.97 5.03
N LEU A 816 -27.32 -22.21 5.90
CA LEU A 816 -28.62 -22.79 5.54
C LEU A 816 -29.38 -21.95 4.49
N LEU A 817 -29.34 -20.62 4.62
CA LEU A 817 -30.12 -19.69 3.80
C LEU A 817 -29.41 -19.27 2.50
N THR A 818 -28.17 -19.71 2.27
CA THR A 818 -27.43 -19.38 1.03
C THR A 818 -27.80 -20.40 -0.06
N ASP A 819 -28.77 -20.06 -0.93
CA ASP A 819 -29.45 -20.96 -1.89
C ASP A 819 -28.61 -21.92 -2.79
N GLU A 820 -29.12 -23.15 -2.85
CA GLU A 820 -29.47 -24.03 -4.01
C GLU A 820 -28.43 -24.64 -4.98
N LYS A 821 -27.14 -24.74 -4.65
CA LYS A 821 -26.33 -25.82 -5.24
C LYS A 821 -25.81 -26.71 -4.13
N ALA A 822 -26.10 -28.00 -4.23
CA ALA A 822 -25.41 -29.03 -3.47
C ALA A 822 -23.90 -28.94 -3.78
N SER A 823 -23.17 -28.12 -3.02
CA SER A 823 -21.74 -28.29 -2.94
C SER A 823 -21.51 -29.54 -2.12
N LEU A 824 -21.03 -30.58 -2.79
CA LEU A 824 -20.41 -31.70 -2.10
C LEU A 824 -19.33 -31.12 -1.18
N SER A 825 -19.26 -31.57 0.06
CA SER A 825 -18.14 -31.21 0.92
C SER A 825 -16.83 -31.52 0.18
N ALA A 826 -15.82 -30.66 0.34
CA ALA A 826 -14.53 -30.80 -0.36
C ALA A 826 -13.91 -32.21 -0.21
N ASP A 827 -14.20 -32.86 0.91
CA ASP A 827 -13.76 -34.22 1.23
C ASP A 827 -14.45 -35.33 0.39
N ARG A 828 -15.64 -35.07 -0.14
CA ARG A 828 -16.37 -35.96 -1.05
C ARG A 828 -15.95 -35.77 -2.51
N VAL A 829 -15.58 -34.54 -2.90
CA VAL A 829 -15.02 -34.25 -4.24
C VAL A 829 -13.67 -34.96 -4.43
N LYS A 830 -12.81 -34.96 -3.40
CA LYS A 830 -11.54 -35.72 -3.43
C LYS A 830 -11.75 -37.23 -3.59
N ARG A 831 -12.76 -37.82 -2.95
CA ARG A 831 -13.06 -39.26 -3.06
C ARG A 831 -13.66 -39.65 -4.41
N VAL A 832 -14.38 -38.75 -5.08
CA VAL A 832 -14.90 -38.99 -6.44
C VAL A 832 -13.80 -38.83 -7.49
N GLN A 833 -12.82 -37.94 -7.28
CA GLN A 833 -11.66 -37.79 -8.16
C GLN A 833 -10.60 -38.89 -8.01
N GLN A 834 -10.55 -39.56 -6.86
CA GLN A 834 -9.68 -40.74 -6.65
C GLN A 834 -10.32 -42.06 -7.09
N GLY A 835 -11.58 -42.01 -7.56
CA GLY A 835 -12.37 -43.19 -7.94
C GLY A 835 -12.74 -43.27 -9.42
N ASN A 836 -12.12 -42.47 -10.30
CA ASN A 836 -12.25 -42.57 -11.77
C ASN A 836 -10.88 -42.69 -12.42
#